data_AF-M7ZD59-F1
#
_entry.id   AF-M7ZD59-F1
#
_cell.length_a   1.000
_cell.length_b   1.000
_cell.length_c   1.000
_cell.angle_alpha   90.00
_cell.angle_beta   90.00
_cell.angle_gamma   90.00
#
_symmetry.space_group_name_H-M   'P 1'
#
loop_
_entity.id
_entity.type
_entity.pdbx_description
1 polymer ?
#
loop_
_entity_poly.entity_id
_entity_poly.type
_entity_poly.pdbx_seq_one_letter_code
_entity_poly.pdbx_strand_id
1 'polypeptide(L)'
;MSAPISHYYVFTGHNSYLTGNQLNSDSSDVPIIAALQNGVRVIELDMWPNSAKNCVDILHGGTLTAPVEIMRCLKSIKEYAFCASTYPLVITLEDHLTADLQAKVAGMITETFGDLLYIPSSDTLNEFPSPEALMRRIIISTKPPQEYREFLKAQGDQKNSGNADKLAEEGNLRRIDSNADDSDGKDEPDDEDDEESEEEDPKFQPDTACEYRKLITIHAGKPKGRMRDALKVDPDKVRRLSLSETQLAKATASHGADIIRFTQRNILRIYPKGTRINSSNYDPMKAWTHGAQMVAFNMQGHDKSLRLMQGFFRANGGCGYVKKPDFLLKTGPNGEVFDPKASLPVKKTLKVKVYMGDGWRMDFSKTHFDAFSPPDFYARVGIAGVRADCVMKKTRTIEDQWVPVWDEEFTFPLTVPELALLRVEVQEYDMSEKHDFGGQTCPPVMELKQGIRAVPLHDRKGNSGEEKCSAVYTGVGRALEGACRQKGEELGSAALQIDQFQVVRKVIVGKKADFDGFLSNLGFARLGAPAASYADDSQASAPSAAGQEVRTSVIGEREGVDSGGDAAQPPQKFAGRLLNIPLSNVERLRSTLSTVSLTELIELVPQLVGRLSTSVDSHPDKKKLFSVQDFFRYAEIEGKRFFEELDRDGDGQVTLEDLEVAMRKRRLPRRYARDLLRRTRNNRFSKSIGWKQFLSLMEQKEATILRAYTTLCLSKSGTLHKNQIVESLKGAGLPANEDNAAAMLRYLNADSEGSISYSHFRSFMLLLPSERLEDDPRNIWFEAATLVAVPPPVEISAGNVLKSALAGGLASALSTSMLHPIDTMKTRVQASTLSFPELIAKLPQIGIQGLYRGSIPAILGQFSSHGLRTGIFEASKLILVRVAPTLPEIQVQSLASFCSTILGTAVRIPCEVLKQRLQAGIFDNVGEAIVGTMQKDGLKGFFRGTGATLCREVPFYVAGMCLYGEAKKAAQHVLSRELEPWETIAVGALSGGLAAVVTTPFDVMKTRMMTAPPGTPVSMQLIVFSILRNEGPLGLFKGAIPRFFWIAPLGAMNFAGYELAKKAMIEAEKETADSLQEKKNMVGSRG
;
A
#
# COMPACT_ATOMS: atom_id res chain seq x y z
N MET A 1 33.54 7.34 25.80
CA MET A 1 32.10 6.98 25.63
C MET A 1 31.46 6.66 26.99
N SER A 2 31.38 7.66 27.87
CA SER A 2 31.32 7.44 29.33
C SER A 2 29.93 7.50 29.98
N ALA A 3 28.87 7.87 29.25
CA ALA A 3 27.50 7.86 29.78
C ALA A 3 26.94 6.42 29.85
N PRO A 4 25.85 6.16 30.61
CA PRO A 4 25.15 4.87 30.60
C PRO A 4 24.73 4.39 29.21
N ILE A 5 24.65 3.07 28.97
CA ILE A 5 24.17 2.51 27.69
C ILE A 5 22.77 3.04 27.30
N SER A 6 21.88 3.32 28.27
CA SER A 6 20.56 3.94 28.02
C SER A 6 20.63 5.31 27.33
N HIS A 7 21.76 6.02 27.40
CA HIS A 7 21.97 7.32 26.77
C HIS A 7 22.42 7.24 25.30
N TYR A 8 22.47 6.05 24.70
CA TYR A 8 22.83 5.83 23.29
C TYR A 8 21.73 5.09 22.54
N TYR A 9 21.57 5.40 21.25
CA TYR A 9 21.00 4.46 20.30
C TYR A 9 22.03 3.36 20.00
N VAL A 10 21.56 2.13 19.83
CA VAL A 10 22.42 0.95 19.63
C VAL A 10 22.01 0.23 18.35
N PHE A 11 22.97 -0.07 17.47
CA PHE A 11 22.68 -0.72 16.20
C PHE A 11 22.21 -2.15 16.46
N THR A 12 20.94 -2.45 16.15
CA THR A 12 20.23 -3.62 16.68
C THR A 12 19.67 -4.50 15.55
N GLY A 13 20.08 -5.76 15.52
CA GLY A 13 19.48 -6.78 14.66
C GLY A 13 18.17 -7.35 15.24
N HIS A 14 17.35 -7.90 14.35
CA HIS A 14 16.17 -8.72 14.66
C HIS A 14 16.33 -10.08 13.99
N ASN A 15 16.00 -11.18 14.69
CA ASN A 15 16.13 -12.58 14.27
C ASN A 15 17.42 -12.81 13.48
N SER A 16 18.56 -12.49 14.11
CA SER A 16 19.83 -12.17 13.42
C SER A 16 20.49 -13.37 12.74
N TYR A 17 19.94 -14.56 12.94
CA TYR A 17 20.33 -15.82 12.34
C TYR A 17 19.65 -16.08 10.97
N LEU A 18 18.55 -15.38 10.63
CA LEU A 18 17.78 -15.67 9.42
C LEU A 18 18.46 -15.17 8.13
N THR A 19 18.59 -16.06 7.15
CA THR A 19 19.13 -15.74 5.82
C THR A 19 18.16 -14.97 4.92
N GLY A 20 16.85 -15.04 5.18
CA GLY A 20 15.83 -14.43 4.33
C GLY A 20 14.53 -14.11 5.06
N ASN A 21 13.42 -14.69 4.58
CA ASN A 21 12.07 -14.48 5.10
C ASN A 21 11.81 -15.20 6.43
N GLN A 22 10.81 -14.75 7.19
CA GLN A 22 10.51 -15.24 8.55
C GLN A 22 9.82 -16.62 8.59
N LEU A 23 9.46 -17.24 7.46
CA LEU A 23 8.63 -18.45 7.43
C LEU A 23 9.36 -19.71 6.97
N ASN A 24 10.31 -19.60 6.03
CA ASN A 24 10.97 -20.77 5.43
C ASN A 24 12.38 -20.50 4.88
N SER A 25 13.07 -19.45 5.34
CA SER A 25 14.50 -19.27 5.04
C SER A 25 15.38 -20.04 6.03
N ASP A 26 16.61 -20.37 5.63
CA ASP A 26 17.54 -21.09 6.50
C ASP A 26 18.04 -20.20 7.64
N SER A 27 18.25 -20.78 8.82
CA SER A 27 19.02 -20.16 9.89
C SER A 27 20.51 -20.42 9.68
N SER A 28 21.35 -19.43 9.98
CA SER A 28 22.80 -19.51 9.77
C SER A 28 23.55 -18.53 10.66
N ASP A 29 24.85 -18.75 10.81
CA ASP A 29 25.77 -17.77 11.39
C ASP A 29 26.24 -16.71 10.37
N VAL A 30 26.09 -16.95 9.06
CA VAL A 30 26.52 -16.01 8.02
C VAL A 30 25.85 -14.63 8.13
N PRO A 31 24.52 -14.50 8.37
CA PRO A 31 23.89 -13.20 8.60
C PRO A 31 24.38 -12.50 9.88
N ILE A 32 24.74 -13.28 10.92
CA ILE A 32 25.32 -12.75 12.17
C ILE A 32 26.71 -12.16 11.91
N ILE A 33 27.57 -12.90 11.19
CA ILE A 33 28.90 -12.44 10.78
C ILE A 33 28.79 -11.14 9.98
N ALA A 34 27.90 -11.12 8.97
CA ALA A 34 27.66 -9.93 8.15
C ALA A 34 27.13 -8.74 8.97
N ALA A 35 26.24 -8.97 9.94
CA ALA A 35 25.75 -7.94 10.85
C ALA A 35 26.88 -7.36 11.72
N LEU A 36 27.72 -8.21 12.32
CA LEU A 36 28.85 -7.81 13.16
C LEU A 36 29.91 -7.03 12.38
N GLN A 37 30.23 -7.46 11.15
CA GLN A 37 31.13 -6.74 10.23
C GLN A 37 30.57 -5.38 9.80
N ASN A 38 29.24 -5.23 9.70
CA ASN A 38 28.57 -3.95 9.46
C ASN A 38 28.42 -3.08 10.72
N GLY A 39 28.99 -3.47 11.86
CA GLY A 39 28.97 -2.68 13.10
C GLY A 39 27.73 -2.84 13.98
N VAL A 40 26.86 -3.84 13.73
CA VAL A 40 25.73 -4.16 14.61
C VAL A 40 26.24 -4.54 16.01
N ARG A 41 25.59 -4.04 17.06
CA ARG A 41 25.96 -4.18 18.48
C ARG A 41 24.91 -4.90 19.33
N VAL A 42 23.78 -5.29 18.75
CA VAL A 42 22.82 -6.21 19.38
C VAL A 42 22.47 -7.32 18.39
N ILE A 43 22.68 -8.57 18.79
CA ILE A 43 22.41 -9.78 18.01
C ILE A 43 21.33 -10.60 18.73
N GLU A 44 20.36 -11.11 17.97
CA GLU A 44 19.25 -11.92 18.48
C GLU A 44 19.38 -13.39 18.09
N LEU A 45 19.16 -14.28 19.07
CA LEU A 45 19.19 -15.74 18.94
C LEU A 45 17.96 -16.34 19.63
N ASP A 46 17.15 -17.08 18.88
CA ASP A 46 15.93 -17.71 19.40
C ASP A 46 16.21 -19.18 19.66
N MET A 47 16.25 -19.55 20.94
CA MET A 47 16.76 -20.84 21.40
C MET A 47 15.64 -21.85 21.60
N TRP A 48 15.69 -22.94 20.83
CA TRP A 48 14.70 -24.02 20.88
C TRP A 48 15.34 -25.37 21.17
N PRO A 49 14.64 -26.30 21.86
CA PRO A 49 15.11 -27.67 22.01
C PRO A 49 15.23 -28.34 20.64
N ASN A 50 16.35 -29.03 20.40
CA ASN A 50 16.55 -29.79 19.16
C ASN A 50 15.54 -30.94 19.03
N SER A 51 15.46 -31.57 17.85
CA SER A 51 14.53 -32.69 17.59
C SER A 51 14.67 -33.91 18.51
N ALA A 52 15.74 -34.00 19.31
CA ALA A 52 15.98 -35.04 20.30
C ALA A 52 15.77 -34.58 21.78
N LYS A 53 15.28 -33.35 22.00
CA LYS A 53 15.16 -32.66 23.31
C LYS A 53 16.47 -32.70 24.16
N ASN A 54 17.65 -32.85 23.54
CA ASN A 54 18.93 -33.06 24.24
C ASN A 54 20.01 -32.01 23.95
N CYS A 55 19.76 -31.10 23.01
CA CYS A 55 20.62 -29.97 22.67
C CYS A 55 19.76 -28.78 22.23
N VAL A 56 20.41 -27.68 21.83
CA VAL A 56 19.74 -26.42 21.49
C VAL A 56 20.08 -25.99 20.07
N ASP A 57 19.03 -25.77 19.29
CA ASP A 57 19.07 -25.24 17.93
C ASP A 57 18.56 -23.79 17.94
N ILE A 58 19.06 -22.99 16.99
CA ILE A 58 18.56 -21.64 16.72
C ILE A 58 17.67 -21.71 15.46
N LEU A 59 16.40 -21.32 15.61
CA LEU A 59 15.41 -21.21 14.53
C LEU A 59 14.26 -20.27 14.93
N HIS A 60 13.45 -19.84 13.95
CA HIS A 60 12.24 -19.09 14.23
C HIS A 60 11.08 -20.03 14.55
N GLY A 61 10.62 -20.00 15.80
CA GLY A 61 9.62 -20.92 16.36
C GLY A 61 8.30 -20.97 15.58
N GLY A 62 7.68 -22.15 15.53
CA GLY A 62 6.39 -22.35 14.83
C GLY A 62 6.43 -22.25 13.30
N THR A 63 7.62 -22.12 12.69
CA THR A 63 7.79 -21.95 11.23
C THR A 63 8.54 -23.11 10.57
N LEU A 64 8.89 -22.96 9.28
CA LEU A 64 9.66 -23.91 8.49
C LEU A 64 11.13 -23.47 8.28
N THR A 65 11.63 -22.51 9.06
CA THR A 65 13.04 -22.08 8.96
C THR A 65 13.97 -23.21 9.40
N ALA A 66 14.96 -23.59 8.57
CA ALA A 66 15.90 -24.64 8.92
C ALA A 66 16.75 -24.23 10.15
N PRO A 67 17.03 -25.15 11.10
CA PRO A 67 17.80 -24.85 12.31
C PRO A 67 19.31 -24.70 12.06
N VAL A 68 19.99 -23.98 12.95
CA VAL A 68 21.46 -23.97 13.08
C VAL A 68 21.88 -24.20 14.53
N GLU A 69 22.91 -25.01 14.77
CA GLU A 69 23.40 -25.31 16.12
C GLU A 69 23.85 -24.03 16.86
N ILE A 70 23.42 -23.86 18.12
CA ILE A 70 23.80 -22.68 18.92
C ILE A 70 25.32 -22.49 19.03
N MET A 71 26.09 -23.58 19.13
CA MET A 71 27.56 -23.54 19.24
C MET A 71 28.23 -22.98 17.98
N ARG A 72 27.61 -23.06 16.81
CA ARG A 72 28.10 -22.42 15.59
C ARG A 72 27.90 -20.91 15.67
N CYS A 73 26.70 -20.46 16.03
CA CYS A 73 26.42 -19.05 16.26
C CYS A 73 27.33 -18.43 17.34
N LEU A 74 27.52 -19.09 18.49
CA LEU A 74 28.37 -18.57 19.58
C LEU A 74 29.85 -18.46 19.18
N LYS A 75 30.40 -19.42 18.42
CA LYS A 75 31.78 -19.35 17.89
C LYS A 75 31.96 -18.18 16.92
N SER A 76 31.06 -18.04 15.95
CA SER A 76 31.09 -16.96 14.97
C SER A 76 30.84 -15.58 15.63
N ILE A 77 30.04 -15.52 16.70
CA ILE A 77 29.96 -14.32 17.55
C ILE A 77 31.29 -14.04 18.24
N LYS A 78 31.96 -15.02 18.86
CA LYS A 78 33.25 -14.83 19.55
C LYS A 78 34.32 -14.24 18.62
N GLU A 79 34.39 -14.72 17.40
CA GLU A 79 35.35 -14.30 16.38
C GLU A 79 35.06 -12.87 15.86
N TYR A 80 33.83 -12.60 15.45
CA TYR A 80 33.47 -11.34 14.78
C TYR A 80 32.95 -10.24 15.73
N ALA A 81 32.73 -10.52 17.02
CA ALA A 81 32.13 -9.58 17.98
C ALA A 81 32.77 -8.18 17.99
N PHE A 82 34.09 -8.09 17.81
CA PHE A 82 34.83 -6.84 17.92
C PHE A 82 35.61 -6.45 16.65
N CYS A 83 35.24 -6.99 15.48
CA CYS A 83 35.93 -6.68 14.22
C CYS A 83 35.69 -5.24 13.74
N ALA A 84 34.46 -4.73 13.86
CA ALA A 84 34.07 -3.38 13.43
C ALA A 84 33.99 -2.34 14.57
N SER A 85 33.99 -2.78 15.83
CA SER A 85 33.84 -1.90 16.99
C SER A 85 34.38 -2.55 18.26
N THR A 86 35.10 -1.79 19.10
CA THR A 86 35.61 -2.24 20.41
C THR A 86 34.59 -2.08 21.55
N TYR A 87 33.46 -1.42 21.29
CA TYR A 87 32.36 -1.26 22.24
C TYR A 87 31.55 -2.58 22.40
N PRO A 88 30.89 -2.78 23.54
CA PRO A 88 30.26 -4.06 23.90
C PRO A 88 29.31 -4.61 22.85
N LEU A 89 29.12 -5.92 22.90
CA LEU A 89 28.11 -6.63 22.14
C LEU A 89 27.02 -7.12 23.09
N VAL A 90 25.76 -6.83 22.80
CA VAL A 90 24.61 -7.42 23.51
C VAL A 90 24.10 -8.62 22.70
N ILE A 91 23.95 -9.76 23.36
CA ILE A 91 23.22 -10.91 22.81
C ILE A 91 21.85 -10.94 23.49
N THR A 92 20.79 -10.79 22.70
CA THR A 92 19.42 -10.99 23.17
C THR A 92 19.01 -12.42 22.87
N LEU A 93 18.87 -13.22 23.92
CA LEU A 93 18.32 -14.57 23.79
C LEU A 93 16.80 -14.46 23.89
N GLU A 94 16.09 -15.07 22.96
CA GLU A 94 14.73 -15.53 23.25
C GLU A 94 14.79 -17.01 23.62
N ASP A 95 14.08 -17.36 24.68
CA ASP A 95 14.31 -18.58 25.44
C ASP A 95 13.03 -19.39 25.54
N HIS A 96 13.07 -20.56 24.90
CA HIS A 96 12.01 -21.57 24.85
C HIS A 96 12.53 -22.92 25.40
N LEU A 97 13.48 -22.88 26.35
CA LEU A 97 14.20 -24.04 26.86
C LEU A 97 13.75 -24.48 28.27
N THR A 98 13.86 -25.78 28.54
CA THR A 98 13.75 -26.34 29.91
C THR A 98 14.98 -26.00 30.77
N ALA A 99 14.86 -26.06 32.09
CA ALA A 99 15.93 -25.72 33.03
C ALA A 99 17.27 -26.47 32.77
N ASP A 100 17.23 -27.75 32.42
CA ASP A 100 18.42 -28.53 32.07
C ASP A 100 19.13 -28.00 30.80
N LEU A 101 18.34 -27.57 29.79
CA LEU A 101 18.86 -26.99 28.56
C LEU A 101 19.35 -25.55 28.78
N GLN A 102 18.69 -24.77 29.64
CA GLN A 102 19.18 -23.46 30.08
C GLN A 102 20.54 -23.57 30.80
N ALA A 103 20.70 -24.54 31.70
CA ALA A 103 21.99 -24.82 32.36
C ALA A 103 23.06 -25.26 31.35
N LYS A 104 22.70 -26.12 30.39
CA LYS A 104 23.61 -26.51 29.28
C LYS A 104 24.06 -25.30 28.46
N VAL A 105 23.15 -24.38 28.14
CA VAL A 105 23.45 -23.12 27.44
C VAL A 105 24.30 -22.18 28.30
N ALA A 106 24.08 -22.10 29.61
CA ALA A 106 24.92 -21.32 30.51
C ALA A 106 26.37 -21.79 30.48
N GLY A 107 26.60 -23.11 30.50
CA GLY A 107 27.91 -23.73 30.28
C GLY A 107 28.50 -23.34 28.92
N MET A 108 27.76 -23.55 27.83
CA MET A 108 28.19 -23.23 26.46
C MET A 108 28.59 -21.75 26.28
N ILE A 109 27.82 -20.82 26.84
CA ILE A 109 28.08 -19.37 26.76
C ILE A 109 29.33 -19.01 27.59
N THR A 110 29.46 -19.58 28.79
CA THR A 110 30.60 -19.32 29.69
C THR A 110 31.90 -19.88 29.13
N GLU A 111 31.91 -21.13 28.64
CA GLU A 111 33.06 -21.76 27.98
C GLU A 111 33.43 -21.03 26.68
N THR A 112 32.43 -20.67 25.85
CA THR A 112 32.72 -20.02 24.58
C THR A 112 33.29 -18.62 24.77
N PHE A 113 32.71 -17.77 25.62
CA PHE A 113 33.16 -16.38 25.72
C PHE A 113 34.26 -16.14 26.77
N GLY A 114 34.31 -16.90 27.87
CA GLY A 114 35.31 -16.74 28.93
C GLY A 114 35.39 -15.29 29.41
N ASP A 115 36.61 -14.72 29.46
CA ASP A 115 36.86 -13.33 29.85
C ASP A 115 36.16 -12.26 29.00
N LEU A 116 35.65 -12.60 27.81
CA LEU A 116 34.84 -11.67 27.02
C LEU A 116 33.44 -11.50 27.64
N LEU A 117 32.93 -12.46 28.39
CA LEU A 117 31.62 -12.35 29.03
C LEU A 117 31.66 -11.30 30.16
N TYR A 118 30.59 -10.52 30.27
CA TYR A 118 30.34 -9.67 31.44
C TYR A 118 29.23 -10.30 32.30
N ILE A 119 29.54 -10.46 33.58
CA ILE A 119 28.63 -10.93 34.63
C ILE A 119 28.57 -9.81 35.67
N PRO A 120 27.39 -9.31 36.06
CA PRO A 120 27.27 -8.22 37.01
C PRO A 120 27.58 -8.69 38.44
N SER A 121 28.19 -7.83 39.25
CA SER A 121 28.50 -8.13 40.67
C SER A 121 27.27 -8.11 41.59
N SER A 122 26.07 -7.84 41.04
CA SER A 122 24.79 -7.72 41.74
C SER A 122 23.67 -8.09 40.78
N ASP A 123 22.65 -8.81 41.28
CA ASP A 123 21.43 -9.14 40.53
C ASP A 123 20.66 -7.91 40.02
N THR A 124 20.77 -6.80 40.75
CA THR A 124 20.12 -5.53 40.41
C THR A 124 21.17 -4.45 40.15
N LEU A 125 21.03 -3.80 39.00
CA LEU A 125 21.77 -2.61 38.62
C LEU A 125 20.89 -1.38 38.83
N ASN A 126 21.42 -0.38 39.54
CA ASN A 126 20.74 0.91 39.71
C ASN A 126 20.85 1.77 38.44
N GLU A 127 21.91 1.58 37.66
CA GLU A 127 22.15 2.25 36.38
C GLU A 127 22.91 1.30 35.44
N PHE A 128 22.75 1.45 34.12
CA PHE A 128 23.55 0.68 33.17
C PHE A 128 24.98 1.23 33.10
N PRO A 129 26.03 0.37 33.11
CA PRO A 129 27.39 0.85 32.88
C PRO A 129 27.54 1.45 31.48
N SER A 130 28.64 2.18 31.26
CA SER A 130 28.90 2.86 29.99
C SER A 130 29.46 1.91 28.92
N PRO A 131 29.29 2.21 27.61
CA PRO A 131 29.96 1.46 26.55
C PRO A 131 31.48 1.40 26.71
N GLU A 132 32.08 2.44 27.31
CA GLU A 132 33.51 2.53 27.62
C GLU A 132 33.94 1.61 28.77
N ALA A 133 33.17 1.56 29.86
CA ALA A 133 33.42 0.63 30.98
C ALA A 133 33.23 -0.85 30.58
N LEU A 134 32.48 -1.11 29.50
CA LEU A 134 32.17 -2.44 28.97
C LEU A 134 32.91 -2.74 27.65
N MET A 135 33.99 -2.01 27.34
CA MET A 135 34.78 -2.28 26.14
C MET A 135 35.26 -3.74 26.06
N ARG A 136 35.16 -4.31 24.85
CA ARG A 136 35.45 -5.72 24.52
C ARG A 136 34.67 -6.75 25.36
N ARG A 137 33.52 -6.39 25.93
CA ARG A 137 32.63 -7.32 26.64
C ARG A 137 31.40 -7.75 25.83
N ILE A 138 30.94 -8.96 26.10
CA ILE A 138 29.71 -9.58 25.60
C ILE A 138 28.71 -9.65 26.75
N ILE A 139 27.46 -9.28 26.51
CA ILE A 139 26.44 -9.01 27.53
C ILE A 139 25.16 -9.78 27.18
N ILE A 140 24.66 -10.63 28.09
CA ILE A 140 23.41 -11.38 27.86
C ILE A 140 22.19 -10.57 28.33
N SER A 141 21.11 -10.62 27.53
CA SER A 141 19.85 -9.91 27.80
C SER A 141 18.61 -10.74 27.43
N THR A 142 18.02 -11.39 28.43
CA THR A 142 16.85 -12.28 28.30
C THR A 142 15.85 -12.09 29.46
N LYS A 143 14.72 -12.80 29.43
CA LYS A 143 13.76 -12.92 30.54
C LYS A 143 14.44 -13.73 31.68
N PRO A 144 14.23 -13.43 32.97
CA PRO A 144 14.59 -14.37 34.05
C PRO A 144 13.77 -15.67 33.96
N PRO A 145 14.31 -16.84 34.38
CA PRO A 145 13.61 -18.13 34.36
C PRO A 145 12.22 -18.14 35.06
N GLN A 146 11.34 -19.08 34.68
CA GLN A 146 9.95 -19.18 35.16
C GLN A 146 9.87 -19.40 36.66
N GLU A 147 10.56 -20.44 37.12
CA GLU A 147 10.63 -20.94 38.48
C GLU A 147 11.16 -19.84 39.42
N TYR A 148 12.14 -19.06 38.96
CA TYR A 148 12.65 -17.92 39.71
C TYR A 148 11.67 -16.72 39.76
N ARG A 149 10.94 -16.45 38.66
CA ARG A 149 9.87 -15.43 38.67
C ARG A 149 8.75 -15.81 39.64
N GLU A 150 8.50 -17.10 39.85
CA GLU A 150 7.50 -17.63 40.79
C GLU A 150 7.99 -17.67 42.24
N PHE A 151 9.24 -18.09 42.47
CA PHE A 151 9.92 -17.94 43.75
C PHE A 151 9.88 -16.50 44.27
N LEU A 152 10.09 -15.51 43.40
CA LEU A 152 9.98 -14.09 43.76
C LEU A 152 8.56 -13.65 44.13
N LYS A 153 7.51 -14.21 43.50
CA LYS A 153 6.11 -13.95 43.93
C LYS A 153 5.91 -14.50 45.34
N ALA A 154 6.27 -15.77 45.56
CA ALA A 154 6.10 -16.44 46.85
C ALA A 154 6.81 -15.71 48.01
N GLN A 155 8.02 -15.19 47.80
CA GLN A 155 8.70 -14.35 48.80
C GLN A 155 8.07 -12.95 48.97
N GLY A 156 7.49 -12.38 47.92
CA GLY A 156 6.76 -11.11 48.00
C GLY A 156 5.47 -11.23 48.80
N ASP A 157 4.69 -12.27 48.54
CA ASP A 157 3.42 -12.54 49.21
C ASP A 157 3.63 -12.88 50.69
N GLN A 158 4.69 -13.64 51.04
CA GLN A 158 5.09 -13.86 52.43
C GLN A 158 5.45 -12.55 53.17
N LYS A 159 6.06 -11.56 52.49
CA LYS A 159 6.34 -10.25 53.10
C LYS A 159 5.10 -9.38 53.30
N ASN A 160 4.10 -9.49 52.42
CA ASN A 160 2.83 -8.78 52.57
C ASN A 160 1.91 -9.40 53.64
N SER A 161 2.06 -10.69 53.93
CA SER A 161 1.31 -11.38 54.99
C SER A 161 1.60 -10.86 56.41
N GLY A 162 2.68 -10.10 56.63
CA GLY A 162 3.15 -9.70 57.96
C GLY A 162 2.48 -8.48 58.60
N ASN A 163 1.48 -7.85 57.97
CA ASN A 163 0.93 -6.58 58.47
C ASN A 163 -0.56 -6.34 58.14
N ALA A 164 -1.40 -7.38 58.24
CA ALA A 164 -2.84 -7.32 57.96
C ALA A 164 -3.76 -7.64 59.17
N ASP A 165 -3.20 -7.91 60.36
CA ASP A 165 -3.97 -8.17 61.58
C ASP A 165 -4.38 -6.87 62.31
N LYS A 166 -5.37 -6.15 61.75
CA LYS A 166 -6.36 -5.34 62.48
C LYS A 166 -7.37 -4.68 61.53
N LEU A 167 -8.58 -4.47 62.07
CA LEU A 167 -9.69 -3.69 61.47
C LEU A 167 -10.32 -4.30 60.21
N ALA A 168 -10.95 -5.46 60.41
CA ALA A 168 -12.20 -5.76 59.72
C ALA A 168 -13.37 -5.46 60.67
N GLU A 169 -14.19 -4.44 60.38
CA GLU A 169 -15.65 -4.42 60.61
C GLU A 169 -16.31 -3.12 60.08
N GLU A 170 -17.64 -3.17 59.96
CA GLU A 170 -18.60 -2.11 59.55
C GLU A 170 -18.64 -1.63 58.06
N GLY A 171 -19.83 -1.19 57.60
CA GLY A 171 -19.95 -0.33 56.39
C GLY A 171 -20.78 -0.81 55.18
N ASN A 172 -21.92 -1.47 55.35
CA ASN A 172 -22.75 -1.95 54.21
C ASN A 172 -23.88 -0.96 53.80
N LEU A 173 -23.72 -0.14 52.74
CA LEU A 173 -24.88 0.52 52.08
C LEU A 173 -24.71 1.09 50.63
N ARG A 174 -25.51 0.54 49.70
CA ARG A 174 -26.25 1.14 48.54
C ARG A 174 -25.58 1.99 47.43
N ARG A 175 -26.19 1.83 46.24
CA ARG A 175 -26.02 2.60 44.97
C ARG A 175 -26.60 4.02 45.06
N ILE A 176 -26.10 4.96 44.24
CA ILE A 176 -26.76 5.44 42.98
C ILE A 176 -25.82 6.39 42.20
N ASP A 177 -26.01 6.37 40.87
CA ASP A 177 -25.37 7.06 39.74
C ASP A 177 -24.85 8.51 39.91
N SER A 178 -23.78 8.86 39.19
CA SER A 178 -23.92 9.70 37.97
C SER A 178 -22.70 9.61 37.03
N ASN A 179 -22.95 9.74 35.72
CA ASN A 179 -21.99 9.47 34.63
C ASN A 179 -20.92 10.54 34.42
N ALA A 180 -19.75 10.13 33.93
CA ALA A 180 -18.99 10.86 32.91
C ALA A 180 -18.15 9.86 32.09
N ASP A 181 -17.97 10.12 30.79
CA ASP A 181 -17.36 9.20 29.83
C ASP A 181 -15.85 8.97 30.06
N ASP A 182 -15.38 7.74 29.81
CA ASP A 182 -14.67 7.49 28.56
C ASP A 182 -14.77 6.00 28.16
N SER A 183 -15.00 5.71 26.87
CA SER A 183 -15.46 4.39 26.40
C SER A 183 -14.49 3.68 25.44
N ASP A 184 -13.27 3.39 25.89
CA ASP A 184 -12.33 2.53 25.15
C ASP A 184 -12.70 1.03 25.32
N GLY A 185 -13.73 0.63 24.58
CA GLY A 185 -14.22 -0.74 24.53
C GLY A 185 -13.41 -1.62 23.58
N LYS A 186 -12.62 -2.54 24.16
CA LYS A 186 -12.16 -3.83 23.60
C LYS A 186 -12.21 -3.99 22.06
N ASP A 187 -11.13 -3.60 21.39
CA ASP A 187 -10.75 -4.10 20.06
C ASP A 187 -9.21 -4.21 19.96
N GLU A 188 -8.65 -5.22 20.63
CA GLU A 188 -7.31 -5.73 20.29
C GLU A 188 -7.47 -7.15 19.73
N PRO A 189 -6.85 -7.48 18.58
CA PRO A 189 -6.61 -8.88 18.26
C PRO A 189 -5.58 -9.40 19.26
N ASP A 190 -5.91 -10.45 19.99
CA ASP A 190 -4.97 -11.12 20.87
C ASP A 190 -3.78 -11.64 20.04
N ASP A 191 -2.55 -11.29 20.43
CA ASP A 191 -1.33 -11.92 19.94
C ASP A 191 -1.27 -13.35 20.55
N GLU A 192 -2.07 -14.30 20.02
CA GLU A 192 -2.22 -15.72 20.48
C GLU A 192 -0.94 -16.59 20.26
N ASP A 193 0.26 -16.02 20.37
CA ASP A 193 1.56 -16.70 20.34
C ASP A 193 2.20 -16.69 21.76
N ASP A 194 1.65 -17.49 22.69
CA ASP A 194 2.24 -17.94 23.97
C ASP A 194 1.26 -18.91 24.73
N GLU A 195 0.67 -19.93 24.06
CA GLU A 195 0.04 -21.06 24.80
C GLU A 195 1.14 -21.98 25.36
N GLU A 196 1.71 -21.61 26.53
CA GLU A 196 2.62 -22.47 27.30
C GLU A 196 1.88 -23.76 27.72
N SER A 197 2.30 -24.91 27.19
CA SER A 197 1.69 -26.21 27.50
C SER A 197 2.16 -26.76 28.84
N GLU A 198 1.24 -26.93 29.79
CA GLU A 198 1.46 -27.60 31.07
C GLU A 198 1.74 -29.11 30.89
N GLU A 199 3.00 -29.50 30.58
CA GLU A 199 3.52 -30.86 30.81
C GLU A 199 3.98 -30.99 32.29
N GLU A 200 3.80 -32.16 32.91
CA GLU A 200 3.97 -32.35 34.37
C GLU A 200 5.41 -32.23 34.90
N ASP A 201 5.54 -31.79 36.17
CA ASP A 201 6.75 -31.31 36.86
C ASP A 201 7.95 -32.29 36.94
N PRO A 202 9.14 -31.89 36.45
CA PRO A 202 10.43 -32.47 36.81
C PRO A 202 11.16 -31.66 37.91
N LYS A 203 10.71 -31.79 39.17
CA LYS A 203 11.36 -31.36 40.43
C LYS A 203 12.41 -30.23 40.33
N PHE A 204 11.97 -29.02 40.65
CA PHE A 204 12.81 -27.84 40.92
C PHE A 204 14.14 -28.13 41.65
N GLN A 205 15.27 -27.91 40.95
CA GLN A 205 16.62 -27.89 41.53
C GLN A 205 17.11 -26.43 41.60
N PRO A 206 17.39 -25.86 42.79
CA PRO A 206 17.73 -24.44 42.92
C PRO A 206 19.01 -24.00 42.20
N ASP A 207 20.00 -24.89 42.08
CA ASP A 207 21.35 -24.52 41.65
C ASP A 207 21.47 -24.34 40.12
N THR A 208 20.84 -25.20 39.31
CA THR A 208 20.93 -25.14 37.83
C THR A 208 20.26 -23.90 37.26
N ALA A 209 19.06 -23.55 37.73
CA ALA A 209 18.38 -22.30 37.34
C ALA A 209 19.14 -21.04 37.80
N CYS A 210 20.03 -21.16 38.81
CA CYS A 210 20.83 -20.07 39.32
C CYS A 210 22.00 -19.70 38.38
N GLU A 211 22.60 -20.67 37.68
CA GLU A 211 23.76 -20.41 36.80
C GLU A 211 23.39 -19.59 35.56
N TYR A 212 22.41 -20.05 34.78
CA TYR A 212 21.93 -19.33 33.59
C TYR A 212 21.48 -17.91 33.94
N ARG A 213 20.79 -17.74 35.07
CA ARG A 213 20.36 -16.44 35.58
C ARG A 213 21.52 -15.50 35.91
N LYS A 214 22.66 -15.98 36.45
CA LYS A 214 23.83 -15.11 36.77
C LYS A 214 24.38 -14.41 35.53
N LEU A 215 24.20 -14.99 34.34
CA LEU A 215 24.66 -14.39 33.07
C LEU A 215 23.81 -13.17 32.64
N ILE A 216 22.57 -13.06 33.13
CA ILE A 216 21.60 -12.05 32.70
C ILE A 216 21.97 -10.66 33.27
N THR A 217 22.67 -9.87 32.46
CA THR A 217 23.02 -8.48 32.84
C THR A 217 21.85 -7.53 32.61
N ILE A 218 21.14 -7.68 31.49
CA ILE A 218 20.06 -6.75 31.09
C ILE A 218 18.73 -7.52 31.08
N HIS A 219 18.06 -7.52 32.25
CA HIS A 219 16.77 -8.17 32.48
C HIS A 219 15.68 -7.65 31.54
N ALA A 220 15.07 -8.54 30.76
CA ALA A 220 14.00 -8.23 29.82
C ALA A 220 12.60 -8.49 30.41
N GLY A 221 11.63 -7.65 30.04
CA GLY A 221 10.21 -7.87 30.32
C GLY A 221 9.29 -7.53 29.13
N LYS A 222 8.18 -8.27 29.01
CA LYS A 222 6.98 -7.82 28.30
C LYS A 222 6.26 -6.76 29.17
N PRO A 223 5.56 -5.76 28.60
CA PRO A 223 4.67 -4.88 29.37
C PRO A 223 3.57 -5.71 30.05
N LYS A 224 3.11 -5.28 31.23
CA LYS A 224 1.99 -5.88 31.96
C LYS A 224 1.13 -4.79 32.60
N GLY A 225 -0.18 -5.02 32.69
CA GLY A 225 -1.13 -4.00 33.17
C GLY A 225 -1.32 -2.87 32.17
N ARG A 226 -1.69 -1.67 32.65
CA ARG A 226 -1.86 -0.50 31.79
C ARG A 226 -0.49 0.00 31.31
N MET A 227 -0.43 0.57 30.11
CA MET A 227 0.83 1.05 29.50
C MET A 227 1.60 2.01 30.41
N ARG A 228 0.90 2.85 31.17
CA ARG A 228 1.48 3.77 32.15
C ARG A 228 2.21 3.07 33.30
N ASP A 229 1.65 1.97 33.80
CA ASP A 229 2.25 1.16 34.87
C ASP A 229 3.46 0.39 34.32
N ALA A 230 3.34 -0.14 33.10
CA ALA A 230 4.45 -0.79 32.40
C ALA A 230 5.64 0.17 32.21
N LEU A 231 5.39 1.42 31.81
CA LEU A 231 6.40 2.47 31.58
C LEU A 231 6.91 3.18 32.86
N LYS A 232 6.42 2.81 34.06
CA LYS A 232 6.86 3.44 35.32
C LYS A 232 8.37 3.27 35.52
N VAL A 233 9.07 4.38 35.80
CA VAL A 233 10.49 4.38 36.14
C VAL A 233 10.67 4.00 37.61
N ASP A 234 11.58 3.06 37.85
CA ASP A 234 12.05 2.66 39.18
C ASP A 234 13.35 3.46 39.48
N PRO A 235 13.47 4.12 40.65
CA PRO A 235 14.61 4.95 40.99
C PRO A 235 15.85 4.15 41.45
N ASP A 236 15.71 2.85 41.70
CA ASP A 236 16.76 1.97 42.23
C ASP A 236 17.09 0.79 41.31
N LYS A 237 16.31 0.58 40.23
CA LYS A 237 16.48 -0.55 39.32
C LYS A 237 16.28 -0.19 37.84
N VAL A 238 17.24 -0.54 36.98
CA VAL A 238 17.05 -0.49 35.52
C VAL A 238 16.54 -1.83 34.94
N ARG A 239 15.79 -1.73 33.83
CA ARG A 239 15.24 -2.87 33.08
C ARG A 239 15.20 -2.60 31.56
N ARG A 240 15.02 -3.67 30.77
CA ARG A 240 14.66 -3.61 29.35
C ARG A 240 13.19 -3.95 29.17
N LEU A 241 12.46 -3.14 28.40
CA LEU A 241 11.15 -3.52 27.85
C LEU A 241 11.24 -3.76 26.34
N SER A 242 10.43 -4.69 25.82
CA SER A 242 10.24 -4.91 24.38
C SER A 242 8.82 -4.51 23.97
N LEU A 243 8.66 -3.82 22.83
CA LEU A 243 7.37 -3.51 22.19
C LEU A 243 7.42 -3.77 20.67
N SER A 244 6.34 -4.24 20.07
CA SER A 244 6.22 -4.32 18.61
C SER A 244 6.03 -2.93 17.99
N GLU A 245 6.29 -2.76 16.68
CA GLU A 245 6.03 -1.48 15.98
C GLU A 245 4.58 -0.98 16.16
N THR A 246 3.62 -1.90 16.29
CA THR A 246 2.19 -1.61 16.51
C THR A 246 1.94 -1.11 17.92
N GLN A 247 2.52 -1.78 18.93
CA GLN A 247 2.43 -1.36 20.34
C GLN A 247 3.11 0.00 20.55
N LEU A 248 4.25 0.25 19.90
CA LEU A 248 4.88 1.59 19.87
C LEU A 248 3.95 2.62 19.22
N ALA A 249 3.30 2.30 18.10
CA ALA A 249 2.38 3.21 17.42
C ALA A 249 1.17 3.59 18.31
N LYS A 250 0.62 2.64 19.08
CA LYS A 250 -0.41 2.90 20.10
C LYS A 250 0.16 3.74 21.26
N ALA A 251 1.27 3.32 21.86
CA ALA A 251 1.83 3.98 23.05
C ALA A 251 2.35 5.41 22.77
N THR A 252 2.88 5.70 21.58
CA THR A 252 3.29 7.07 21.19
C THR A 252 2.12 8.02 20.89
N ALA A 253 0.91 7.48 20.66
CA ALA A 253 -0.28 8.30 20.55
C ALA A 253 -0.66 8.91 21.91
N SER A 254 -0.75 8.09 22.96
CA SER A 254 -1.31 8.44 24.27
C SER A 254 -0.31 8.62 25.43
N HIS A 255 0.86 7.99 25.37
CA HIS A 255 1.84 7.92 26.48
C HIS A 255 3.25 8.46 26.10
N GLY A 256 3.36 9.27 25.04
CA GLY A 256 4.66 9.71 24.46
C GLY A 256 5.66 10.30 25.45
N ALA A 257 5.20 11.14 26.39
CA ALA A 257 6.06 11.72 27.42
C ALA A 257 6.57 10.67 28.44
N ASP A 258 5.75 9.68 28.78
CA ASP A 258 6.12 8.61 29.71
C ASP A 258 7.10 7.61 29.06
N ILE A 259 7.04 7.42 27.74
CA ILE A 259 8.08 6.70 26.97
C ILE A 259 9.42 7.44 27.05
N ILE A 260 9.44 8.76 26.90
CA ILE A 260 10.68 9.56 26.95
C ILE A 260 11.29 9.51 28.35
N ARG A 261 10.48 9.68 29.40
CA ARG A 261 10.91 9.47 30.80
C ARG A 261 11.46 8.07 31.03
N PHE A 262 10.79 7.04 30.51
CA PHE A 262 11.27 5.66 30.59
C PHE A 262 12.65 5.49 29.95
N THR A 263 12.84 5.97 28.71
CA THR A 263 14.10 5.76 27.97
C THR A 263 15.26 6.64 28.44
N GLN A 264 15.05 7.64 29.30
CA GLN A 264 16.17 8.34 29.96
C GLN A 264 17.04 7.34 30.75
N ARG A 265 16.42 6.53 31.63
CA ARG A 265 17.14 5.58 32.49
C ARG A 265 17.10 4.12 32.00
N ASN A 266 15.99 3.69 31.41
CA ASN A 266 15.76 2.30 31.00
C ASN A 266 16.02 2.09 29.50
N ILE A 267 16.13 0.83 29.07
CA ILE A 267 16.26 0.47 27.66
C ILE A 267 14.90 0.06 27.10
N LEU A 268 14.51 0.64 25.98
CA LEU A 268 13.35 0.23 25.19
C LEU A 268 13.81 -0.41 23.87
N ARG A 269 13.42 -1.67 23.67
CA ARG A 269 13.56 -2.41 22.41
C ARG A 269 12.28 -2.33 21.61
N ILE A 270 12.41 -2.01 20.33
CA ILE A 270 11.32 -2.02 19.35
C ILE A 270 11.62 -3.12 18.32
N TYR A 271 10.63 -3.93 17.94
CA TYR A 271 10.80 -5.01 16.95
C TYR A 271 9.69 -5.01 15.87
N PRO A 272 9.94 -5.60 14.69
CA PRO A 272 8.94 -5.72 13.62
C PRO A 272 7.75 -6.59 14.08
N LYS A 273 6.54 -6.29 13.61
CA LYS A 273 5.36 -7.15 13.84
C LYS A 273 5.44 -8.46 13.03
N GLY A 274 4.88 -9.55 13.55
CA GLY A 274 4.91 -10.88 12.91
C GLY A 274 4.32 -10.94 11.50
N THR A 275 3.38 -10.06 11.13
CA THR A 275 2.85 -9.97 9.76
C THR A 275 3.86 -9.49 8.71
N ARG A 276 5.09 -9.10 9.10
CA ARG A 276 6.21 -8.79 8.21
C ARG A 276 6.98 -10.04 7.79
N ILE A 277 6.24 -11.06 7.33
CA ILE A 277 6.78 -12.37 6.93
C ILE A 277 7.90 -12.29 5.89
N ASN A 278 7.94 -11.24 5.08
CA ASN A 278 8.96 -10.95 4.08
C ASN A 278 10.22 -10.26 4.62
N SER A 279 10.40 -10.18 5.94
CA SER A 279 11.53 -9.52 6.62
C SER A 279 11.70 -8.02 6.29
N SER A 280 10.62 -7.34 5.92
CA SER A 280 10.62 -5.88 5.71
C SER A 280 10.71 -5.09 7.02
N ASN A 281 11.37 -3.92 7.00
CA ASN A 281 11.53 -3.06 8.18
C ASN A 281 10.51 -1.92 8.27
N TYR A 282 10.45 -1.29 9.45
CA TYR A 282 9.55 -0.19 9.81
C TYR A 282 10.26 1.17 9.76
N ASP A 283 9.56 2.28 9.99
CA ASP A 283 10.19 3.61 10.08
C ASP A 283 10.87 3.77 11.45
N PRO A 284 12.21 3.90 11.54
CA PRO A 284 12.89 4.02 12.83
C PRO A 284 12.65 5.38 13.50
N MET A 285 12.23 6.40 12.75
CA MET A 285 12.14 7.77 13.26
C MET A 285 11.15 7.91 14.40
N LYS A 286 10.03 7.16 14.39
CA LYS A 286 9.04 7.16 15.50
C LYS A 286 9.65 6.63 16.81
N ALA A 287 10.56 5.66 16.73
CA ALA A 287 11.23 5.10 17.90
C ALA A 287 12.32 6.04 18.43
N TRP A 288 13.16 6.58 17.54
CA TRP A 288 14.24 7.49 17.93
C TRP A 288 13.74 8.82 18.49
N THR A 289 12.66 9.41 17.97
CA THR A 289 12.11 10.66 18.53
C THR A 289 11.58 10.51 19.96
N HIS A 290 11.24 9.29 20.39
CA HIS A 290 10.87 8.97 21.77
C HIS A 290 12.02 8.37 22.59
N GLY A 291 13.25 8.41 22.06
CA GLY A 291 14.48 8.00 22.75
C GLY A 291 14.72 6.50 22.86
N ALA A 292 13.95 5.65 22.16
CA ALA A 292 14.12 4.20 22.20
C ALA A 292 15.46 3.77 21.58
N GLN A 293 16.22 2.95 22.31
CA GLN A 293 17.63 2.66 22.01
C GLN A 293 17.83 1.49 21.06
N MET A 294 17.10 0.39 21.28
CA MET A 294 17.28 -0.88 20.58
C MET A 294 16.21 -1.04 19.50
N VAL A 295 16.37 -0.34 18.39
CA VAL A 295 15.43 -0.35 17.26
C VAL A 295 15.81 -1.51 16.33
N ALA A 296 15.24 -2.69 16.61
CA ALA A 296 15.65 -3.97 16.03
C ALA A 296 15.15 -4.17 14.59
N PHE A 297 16.07 -4.42 13.67
CA PHE A 297 15.82 -4.48 12.22
C PHE A 297 16.28 -5.82 11.62
N ASN A 298 15.52 -6.31 10.64
CA ASN A 298 15.87 -7.44 9.79
C ASN A 298 17.03 -7.03 8.85
N MET A 299 18.25 -7.43 9.20
CA MET A 299 19.50 -7.02 8.54
C MET A 299 19.69 -7.63 7.14
N GLN A 300 19.03 -8.76 6.87
CA GLN A 300 18.98 -9.45 5.58
C GLN A 300 18.07 -8.75 4.54
N GLY A 301 17.25 -7.79 4.97
CA GLY A 301 16.38 -6.99 4.10
C GLY A 301 17.16 -6.03 3.18
N HIS A 302 16.47 -5.42 2.21
CA HIS A 302 17.04 -4.41 1.30
C HIS A 302 16.21 -3.12 1.20
N ASP A 303 15.30 -2.87 2.15
CA ASP A 303 14.37 -1.75 2.10
C ASP A 303 14.99 -0.37 2.45
N LYS A 304 14.23 0.69 2.15
CA LYS A 304 14.60 2.09 2.43
C LYS A 304 14.94 2.32 3.91
N SER A 305 14.19 1.74 4.83
CA SER A 305 14.39 1.97 6.27
C SER A 305 15.71 1.38 6.74
N LEU A 306 16.08 0.18 6.28
CA LEU A 306 17.39 -0.41 6.61
C LEU A 306 18.54 0.47 6.11
N ARG A 307 18.39 1.14 4.97
CA ARG A 307 19.37 2.13 4.50
C ARG A 307 19.44 3.35 5.43
N LEU A 308 18.32 3.86 5.93
CA LEU A 308 18.31 4.93 6.96
C LEU A 308 18.96 4.47 8.27
N MET A 309 18.71 3.23 8.71
CA MET A 309 19.35 2.61 9.88
C MET A 309 20.88 2.56 9.72
N GLN A 310 21.36 2.00 8.62
CA GLN A 310 22.78 1.94 8.29
C GLN A 310 23.40 3.35 8.14
N GLY A 311 22.70 4.28 7.52
CA GLY A 311 23.14 5.67 7.36
C GLY A 311 23.29 6.41 8.70
N PHE A 312 22.35 6.21 9.63
CA PHE A 312 22.41 6.75 10.98
C PHE A 312 23.59 6.17 11.78
N PHE A 313 23.78 4.85 11.74
CA PHE A 313 24.87 4.19 12.48
C PHE A 313 26.27 4.30 11.86
N ARG A 314 26.42 4.98 10.71
CA ARG A 314 27.72 5.52 10.26
C ARG A 314 28.23 6.65 11.15
N ALA A 315 27.35 7.30 11.93
CA ALA A 315 27.73 8.30 12.92
C ALA A 315 28.68 7.72 13.99
N ASN A 316 29.38 8.59 14.70
CA ASN A 316 30.34 8.22 15.75
C ASN A 316 31.39 7.18 15.27
N GLY A 317 31.86 7.35 14.04
CA GLY A 317 32.88 6.48 13.43
C GLY A 317 32.42 5.06 13.07
N GLY A 318 31.11 4.84 12.88
CA GLY A 318 30.58 3.52 12.52
C GLY A 318 30.50 2.52 13.67
N CYS A 319 30.82 2.92 14.91
CA CYS A 319 31.04 1.99 16.02
C CYS A 319 29.77 1.35 16.62
N GLY A 320 28.59 1.62 16.03
CA GLY A 320 27.30 1.03 16.40
C GLY A 320 26.63 1.59 17.67
N TYR A 321 27.23 2.61 18.30
CA TYR A 321 26.64 3.36 19.42
C TYR A 321 26.63 4.86 19.10
N VAL A 322 25.46 5.50 19.14
CA VAL A 322 25.28 6.94 18.84
C VAL A 322 24.60 7.63 20.01
N LYS A 323 25.22 8.65 20.62
CA LYS A 323 24.66 9.32 21.81
C LYS A 323 23.31 9.97 21.47
N LYS A 324 22.29 9.78 22.31
CA LYS A 324 21.00 10.46 22.15
C LYS A 324 21.17 11.98 22.31
N PRO A 325 20.40 12.80 21.57
CA PRO A 325 20.38 14.24 21.74
C PRO A 325 20.05 14.65 23.17
N ASP A 326 20.70 15.71 23.66
CA ASP A 326 20.57 16.19 25.04
C ASP A 326 19.12 16.50 25.47
N PHE A 327 18.23 16.86 24.54
CA PHE A 327 16.82 17.13 24.82
C PHE A 327 15.98 15.85 25.10
N LEU A 328 16.50 14.66 24.78
CA LEU A 328 15.91 13.36 25.19
C LEU A 328 16.54 12.80 26.47
N LEU A 329 17.55 13.49 27.03
CA LEU A 329 18.28 13.09 28.24
C LEU A 329 18.02 14.00 29.43
N LYS A 330 17.47 15.20 29.20
CA LYS A 330 17.16 16.21 30.22
C LYS A 330 15.67 16.28 30.49
N THR A 331 15.33 16.66 31.72
CA THR A 331 13.97 16.91 32.20
C THR A 331 13.94 18.34 32.74
N GLY A 332 12.89 19.09 32.44
CA GLY A 332 12.69 20.46 32.91
C GLY A 332 12.38 20.53 34.41
N PRO A 333 12.47 21.72 35.03
CA PRO A 333 12.28 21.89 36.48
C PRO A 333 10.91 21.40 36.98
N ASN A 334 9.88 21.44 36.13
CA ASN A 334 8.52 21.00 36.46
C ASN A 334 8.24 19.52 36.09
N GLY A 335 9.26 18.72 35.78
CA GLY A 335 9.08 17.34 35.26
C GLY A 335 8.71 17.27 33.77
N GLU A 336 8.78 18.39 33.06
CA GLU A 336 8.57 18.51 31.62
C GLU A 336 9.63 17.74 30.83
N VAL A 337 9.23 17.12 29.72
CA VAL A 337 10.12 16.42 28.78
C VAL A 337 9.81 16.85 27.35
N PHE A 338 10.71 16.54 26.41
CA PHE A 338 10.51 16.80 24.99
C PHE A 338 9.18 16.21 24.47
N ASP A 339 8.43 16.99 23.68
CA ASP A 339 7.27 16.51 22.93
C ASP A 339 7.60 16.40 21.43
N PRO A 340 7.65 15.18 20.85
CA PRO A 340 7.84 14.98 19.42
C PRO A 340 6.73 15.52 18.51
N LYS A 341 5.58 15.94 19.07
CA LYS A 341 4.46 16.53 18.33
C LYS A 341 4.51 18.07 18.31
N ALA A 342 5.32 18.71 19.16
CA ALA A 342 5.42 20.15 19.26
C ALA A 342 6.06 20.79 18.00
N SER A 343 5.63 22.00 17.66
CA SER A 343 6.29 22.80 16.62
C SER A 343 7.58 23.41 17.20
N LEU A 344 8.71 23.10 16.58
CA LEU A 344 10.04 23.49 17.04
C LEU A 344 10.65 24.55 16.10
N PRO A 345 11.43 25.51 16.62
CA PRO A 345 12.15 26.46 15.78
C PRO A 345 13.25 25.77 14.97
N VAL A 346 13.60 26.36 13.83
CA VAL A 346 14.72 25.91 12.99
C VAL A 346 16.04 26.13 13.73
N LYS A 347 16.78 25.04 14.01
CA LYS A 347 18.11 25.08 14.65
C LYS A 347 19.25 25.21 13.65
N LYS A 348 19.08 24.69 12.43
CA LYS A 348 20.14 24.59 11.42
C LYS A 348 19.54 24.63 10.02
N THR A 349 19.97 25.55 9.18
CA THR A 349 19.70 25.50 7.74
C THR A 349 20.83 24.77 7.05
N LEU A 350 20.51 23.68 6.34
CA LEU A 350 21.45 22.93 5.51
C LEU A 350 21.30 23.39 4.05
N LYS A 351 22.40 23.83 3.45
CA LYS A 351 22.52 23.99 1.99
C LYS A 351 23.29 22.82 1.40
N VAL A 352 22.87 22.36 0.23
CA VAL A 352 23.47 21.24 -0.52
C VAL A 352 23.44 21.59 -2.01
N LYS A 353 24.58 21.92 -2.61
CA LYS A 353 24.68 22.05 -4.07
C LYS A 353 25.15 20.75 -4.70
N VAL A 354 24.33 20.16 -5.57
CA VAL A 354 24.66 18.99 -6.39
C VAL A 354 25.48 19.49 -7.58
N TYR A 355 26.77 19.16 -7.64
CA TYR A 355 27.63 19.64 -8.72
C TYR A 355 27.58 18.70 -9.92
N MET A 356 28.09 17.48 -9.73
CA MET A 356 28.19 16.44 -10.78
C MET A 356 28.20 15.04 -10.18
N GLY A 357 28.14 14.01 -11.03
CA GLY A 357 28.59 12.66 -10.68
C GLY A 357 29.50 12.06 -11.76
N ASP A 358 30.33 11.08 -11.38
CA ASP A 358 31.13 10.23 -12.28
C ASP A 358 31.22 8.81 -11.66
N GLY A 359 31.66 7.82 -12.46
CA GLY A 359 31.98 6.46 -12.07
C GLY A 359 31.09 5.39 -12.70
N TRP A 360 29.87 5.73 -13.14
CA TRP A 360 28.93 4.75 -13.72
C TRP A 360 29.48 3.99 -14.93
N ARG A 361 30.33 4.66 -15.73
CA ARG A 361 31.03 4.10 -16.90
C ARG A 361 32.09 3.04 -16.57
N MET A 362 32.45 2.89 -15.29
CA MET A 362 33.36 1.86 -14.76
C MET A 362 32.59 0.76 -14.05
N ASP A 363 31.59 1.14 -13.25
CA ASP A 363 30.78 0.22 -12.43
C ASP A 363 29.78 -0.63 -13.23
N PHE A 364 29.37 -0.16 -14.42
CA PHE A 364 28.29 -0.74 -15.20
C PHE A 364 28.69 -0.91 -16.67
N SER A 365 28.11 -1.90 -17.35
CA SER A 365 28.31 -2.06 -18.80
C SER A 365 27.67 -0.89 -19.56
N LYS A 366 28.19 -0.59 -20.75
CA LYS A 366 27.65 0.49 -21.62
C LYS A 366 26.18 0.30 -22.01
N THR A 367 25.61 -0.89 -21.77
CA THR A 367 24.23 -1.25 -22.08
C THR A 367 23.43 -1.62 -20.82
N HIS A 368 23.85 -1.15 -19.63
CA HIS A 368 23.23 -1.52 -18.36
C HIS A 368 21.95 -0.74 -18.06
N PHE A 369 21.96 0.54 -18.42
CA PHE A 369 20.82 1.45 -18.29
C PHE A 369 20.04 1.38 -19.60
N ASP A 370 20.53 2.07 -20.64
CA ASP A 370 19.97 2.05 -21.97
C ASP A 370 20.64 1.05 -22.91
N ALA A 371 19.88 0.50 -23.86
CA ALA A 371 20.43 -0.45 -24.84
C ALA A 371 21.26 0.21 -25.95
N PHE A 372 21.05 1.50 -26.24
CA PHE A 372 21.62 2.19 -27.41
C PHE A 372 22.16 3.61 -27.15
N SER A 373 21.89 4.18 -25.98
CA SER A 373 22.32 5.52 -25.53
C SER A 373 23.17 5.46 -24.25
N PRO A 374 23.83 6.56 -23.85
CA PRO A 374 24.21 6.79 -22.46
C PRO A 374 22.99 7.09 -21.55
N PRO A 375 23.13 6.99 -20.22
CA PRO A 375 22.02 7.15 -19.27
C PRO A 375 21.54 8.60 -19.04
N ASP A 376 20.23 8.73 -18.84
CA ASP A 376 19.52 9.98 -18.54
C ASP A 376 19.42 10.26 -17.02
N PHE A 377 20.52 10.68 -16.39
CA PHE A 377 20.60 10.76 -14.93
C PHE A 377 19.97 12.03 -14.32
N TYR A 378 19.19 11.83 -13.25
CA TYR A 378 18.77 12.88 -12.31
C TYR A 378 19.07 12.52 -10.85
N ALA A 379 19.38 13.53 -10.03
CA ALA A 379 19.58 13.38 -8.60
C ALA A 379 18.34 13.79 -7.81
N ARG A 380 17.98 12.98 -6.82
CA ARG A 380 17.02 13.30 -5.77
C ARG A 380 17.80 13.61 -4.51
N VAL A 381 17.58 14.78 -3.91
CA VAL A 381 18.26 15.23 -2.69
C VAL A 381 17.23 15.68 -1.67
N GLY A 382 17.36 15.19 -0.44
CA GLY A 382 16.38 15.43 0.59
C GLY A 382 16.85 15.08 1.99
N ILE A 383 15.93 15.17 2.94
CA ILE A 383 16.16 14.89 4.35
C ILE A 383 15.23 13.76 4.78
N ALA A 384 15.81 12.72 5.37
CA ALA A 384 15.06 11.82 6.25
C ALA A 384 15.30 12.29 7.69
N GLY A 385 14.24 12.57 8.43
CA GLY A 385 14.33 13.20 9.74
C GLY A 385 12.98 13.21 10.44
N VAL A 386 12.80 14.11 11.41
CA VAL A 386 11.47 14.36 12.00
C VAL A 386 10.49 14.82 10.92
N ARG A 387 9.17 14.62 11.13
CA ARG A 387 8.16 14.88 10.09
C ARG A 387 8.19 16.32 9.55
N ALA A 388 8.56 17.30 10.38
CA ALA A 388 8.70 18.70 9.96
C ALA A 388 9.90 18.97 9.03
N ASP A 389 10.97 18.18 9.16
CA ASP A 389 12.22 18.33 8.41
C ASP A 389 12.23 17.47 7.12
N CYS A 390 11.30 16.52 7.00
CA CYS A 390 11.29 15.47 5.99
C CYS A 390 10.78 15.98 4.63
N VAL A 391 11.68 16.15 3.66
CA VAL A 391 11.38 16.65 2.30
C VAL A 391 12.37 16.07 1.28
N MET A 392 11.92 15.82 0.05
CA MET A 392 12.77 15.39 -1.07
C MET A 392 12.58 16.32 -2.26
N LYS A 393 13.67 16.72 -2.92
CA LYS A 393 13.72 17.55 -4.13
C LYS A 393 14.40 16.76 -5.26
N LYS A 394 14.14 17.11 -6.52
CA LYS A 394 14.73 16.49 -7.73
C LYS A 394 15.45 17.57 -8.54
N THR A 395 16.62 17.26 -9.11
CA THR A 395 17.30 18.08 -10.13
C THR A 395 16.62 17.94 -11.48
N ARG A 396 16.99 18.76 -12.47
CA ARG A 396 16.77 18.41 -13.87
C ARG A 396 17.41 17.04 -14.19
N THR A 397 16.83 16.34 -15.17
CA THR A 397 17.51 15.23 -15.85
C THR A 397 18.65 15.82 -16.69
N ILE A 398 19.76 15.09 -16.80
CA ILE A 398 20.82 15.35 -17.77
C ILE A 398 20.80 14.17 -18.73
N GLU A 399 20.37 14.42 -19.96
CA GLU A 399 20.18 13.42 -21.00
C GLU A 399 21.52 13.01 -21.63
N ASP A 400 21.61 11.76 -22.10
CA ASP A 400 22.76 11.17 -22.82
C ASP A 400 24.14 11.32 -22.12
N GLN A 401 24.24 11.28 -20.77
CA GLN A 401 25.54 11.51 -20.08
C GLN A 401 25.88 10.59 -18.89
N TRP A 402 26.94 9.79 -19.08
CA TRP A 402 27.65 9.04 -18.03
C TRP A 402 28.29 9.88 -16.91
N VAL A 403 28.47 11.20 -17.13
CA VAL A 403 29.13 12.13 -16.20
C VAL A 403 28.26 13.39 -16.03
N PRO A 404 27.07 13.28 -15.44
CA PRO A 404 26.06 14.34 -15.41
C PRO A 404 26.52 15.53 -14.54
N VAL A 405 26.32 16.75 -15.05
CA VAL A 405 26.62 18.02 -14.33
C VAL A 405 25.33 18.80 -14.10
N TRP A 406 24.77 18.68 -12.89
CA TRP A 406 23.51 19.33 -12.52
C TRP A 406 23.68 20.80 -12.12
N ASP A 407 24.70 21.11 -11.31
CA ASP A 407 25.00 22.42 -10.71
C ASP A 407 23.85 23.11 -9.93
N GLU A 408 22.98 22.34 -9.26
CA GLU A 408 21.78 22.84 -8.58
C GLU A 408 21.90 22.93 -7.05
N GLU A 409 21.46 24.04 -6.43
CA GLU A 409 21.47 24.22 -4.96
C GLU A 409 20.10 23.99 -4.31
N PHE A 410 20.07 23.12 -3.29
CA PHE A 410 18.92 22.90 -2.44
C PHE A 410 19.16 23.40 -1.01
N THR A 411 18.20 24.18 -0.49
CA THR A 411 18.17 24.60 0.93
C THR A 411 17.12 23.80 1.71
N PHE A 412 17.46 23.42 2.94
CA PHE A 412 16.64 22.65 3.87
C PHE A 412 16.71 23.24 5.29
N PRO A 413 15.65 23.86 5.83
CA PRO A 413 15.58 24.22 7.24
C PRO A 413 15.35 22.98 8.11
N LEU A 414 16.06 22.85 9.23
CA LEU A 414 16.00 21.69 10.13
C LEU A 414 15.68 22.13 11.57
N THR A 415 14.64 21.53 12.14
CA THR A 415 14.22 21.69 13.54
C THR A 415 14.92 20.68 14.46
N VAL A 416 15.21 19.48 13.97
CA VAL A 416 15.93 18.43 14.71
C VAL A 416 17.08 17.86 13.85
N PRO A 417 18.09 18.69 13.52
CA PRO A 417 19.27 18.26 12.76
C PRO A 417 20.03 17.10 13.44
N GLU A 418 19.88 16.92 14.76
CA GLU A 418 20.52 15.84 15.52
C GLU A 418 19.98 14.43 15.17
N LEU A 419 18.81 14.33 14.53
CA LEU A 419 18.23 13.09 14.01
C LEU A 419 18.07 13.11 12.48
N ALA A 420 18.65 14.10 11.78
CA ALA A 420 18.48 14.25 10.34
C ALA A 420 19.59 13.52 9.55
N LEU A 421 19.18 12.83 8.48
CA LEU A 421 20.05 12.21 7.48
C LEU A 421 19.86 12.91 6.13
N LEU A 422 20.95 13.30 5.48
CA LEU A 422 20.93 13.81 4.10
C LEU A 422 20.79 12.61 3.17
N ARG A 423 19.62 12.45 2.53
CA ARG A 423 19.37 11.41 1.55
C ARG A 423 19.67 11.91 0.15
N VAL A 424 20.59 11.23 -0.51
CA VAL A 424 20.93 11.39 -1.93
C VAL A 424 20.57 10.09 -2.64
N GLU A 425 19.92 10.18 -3.79
CA GLU A 425 19.54 9.05 -4.65
C GLU A 425 19.63 9.50 -6.10
N VAL A 426 20.46 8.84 -6.91
CA VAL A 426 20.52 9.06 -8.37
C VAL A 426 19.66 7.99 -9.05
N GLN A 427 18.84 8.45 -9.98
CA GLN A 427 18.00 7.61 -10.84
C GLN A 427 18.25 7.99 -12.29
N GLU A 428 18.14 6.99 -13.14
CA GLU A 428 18.04 7.11 -14.60
C GLU A 428 16.58 7.48 -14.95
N TYR A 429 16.28 7.97 -16.16
CA TYR A 429 14.94 8.43 -16.58
C TYR A 429 14.37 7.65 -17.77
N ASP A 430 14.00 6.39 -17.54
CA ASP A 430 13.22 5.66 -18.54
C ASP A 430 11.84 6.34 -18.77
N MET A 431 11.39 6.30 -20.02
CA MET A 431 10.05 6.69 -20.47
C MET A 431 8.97 5.66 -20.09
N SER A 432 9.36 4.43 -19.72
CA SER A 432 8.47 3.52 -18.97
C SER A 432 8.27 4.01 -17.53
N GLU A 433 7.23 3.55 -16.83
CA GLU A 433 6.87 4.03 -15.48
C GLU A 433 7.90 3.68 -14.37
N LYS A 434 9.09 3.16 -14.71
CA LYS A 434 10.00 2.51 -13.77
C LYS A 434 11.49 2.81 -14.04
N HIS A 435 11.84 4.09 -13.93
CA HIS A 435 13.20 4.63 -13.77
C HIS A 435 14.17 3.71 -13.03
N ASP A 436 15.36 3.46 -13.59
CA ASP A 436 16.34 2.59 -12.93
C ASP A 436 17.27 3.32 -11.95
N PHE A 437 18.01 2.54 -11.15
CA PHE A 437 18.68 3.04 -9.95
C PHE A 437 20.19 3.20 -10.14
N GLY A 438 20.64 4.44 -10.28
CA GLY A 438 22.07 4.78 -10.38
C GLY A 438 22.84 4.69 -9.06
N GLY A 439 22.19 4.90 -7.91
CA GLY A 439 22.84 4.74 -6.59
C GLY A 439 22.22 5.59 -5.48
N GLN A 440 22.55 5.32 -4.21
CA GLN A 440 22.12 6.16 -3.08
C GLN A 440 23.16 6.31 -1.97
N THR A 441 23.01 7.34 -1.15
CA THR A 441 23.76 7.52 0.10
C THR A 441 22.95 8.33 1.12
N CYS A 442 23.21 8.12 2.41
CA CYS A 442 22.37 8.61 3.51
C CYS A 442 23.16 9.09 4.76
N PRO A 443 24.21 9.92 4.62
CA PRO A 443 25.03 10.37 5.75
C PRO A 443 24.27 11.25 6.78
N PRO A 444 24.67 11.21 8.07
CA PRO A 444 24.05 12.00 9.13
C PRO A 444 24.43 13.49 9.05
N VAL A 445 23.44 14.38 9.16
CA VAL A 445 23.58 15.83 8.91
C VAL A 445 24.50 16.55 9.91
N MET A 446 24.71 15.96 11.09
CA MET A 446 25.65 16.51 12.09
C MET A 446 27.12 16.26 11.76
N GLU A 447 27.45 15.24 10.96
CA GLU A 447 28.84 14.88 10.63
C GLU A 447 29.26 15.30 9.20
N LEU A 448 28.35 15.91 8.44
CA LEU A 448 28.64 16.47 7.11
C LEU A 448 29.74 17.54 7.16
N LYS A 449 30.91 17.19 6.61
CA LYS A 449 32.04 18.12 6.42
C LYS A 449 31.69 19.18 5.38
N GLN A 450 31.84 20.45 5.72
CA GLN A 450 31.60 21.59 4.82
C GLN A 450 32.62 21.64 3.66
N GLY A 451 32.38 22.51 2.67
CA GLY A 451 33.24 22.70 1.49
C GLY A 451 32.81 21.85 0.28
N ILE A 452 33.76 21.54 -0.59
CA ILE A 452 33.58 20.61 -1.73
C ILE A 452 33.86 19.19 -1.25
N ARG A 453 32.96 18.23 -1.55
CA ARG A 453 33.05 16.83 -1.12
C ARG A 453 32.53 15.89 -2.20
N ALA A 454 33.34 14.89 -2.58
CA ALA A 454 32.80 13.68 -3.18
C ALA A 454 32.12 12.84 -2.10
N VAL A 455 30.98 12.22 -2.43
CA VAL A 455 30.30 11.25 -1.57
C VAL A 455 30.05 9.98 -2.39
N PRO A 456 30.52 8.80 -1.94
CA PRO A 456 30.30 7.55 -2.66
C PRO A 456 28.82 7.16 -2.63
N LEU A 457 28.36 6.62 -3.75
CA LEU A 457 27.03 6.03 -3.88
C LEU A 457 27.11 4.51 -3.71
N HIS A 458 26.07 3.96 -3.09
CA HIS A 458 25.92 2.53 -2.85
C HIS A 458 24.77 1.97 -3.69
N ASP A 459 24.86 0.67 -4.01
CA ASP A 459 23.82 -0.05 -4.75
C ASP A 459 22.52 -0.24 -3.91
N ARG A 460 21.53 -0.95 -4.48
CA ARG A 460 20.28 -1.28 -3.75
C ARG A 460 20.54 -2.16 -2.51
N LYS A 461 21.64 -2.93 -2.45
CA LYS A 461 22.04 -3.78 -1.32
C LYS A 461 22.80 -3.02 -0.21
N GLY A 462 23.33 -1.84 -0.53
CA GLY A 462 24.16 -1.01 0.37
C GLY A 462 25.66 -1.18 0.14
N ASN A 463 26.07 -1.98 -0.85
CA ASN A 463 27.47 -2.29 -1.10
C ASN A 463 28.15 -1.11 -1.82
N SER A 464 29.32 -0.71 -1.32
CA SER A 464 30.38 -0.20 -2.18
C SER A 464 31.00 -1.36 -2.96
N GLY A 465 31.44 -1.10 -4.19
CA GLY A 465 32.50 -1.84 -4.87
C GLY A 465 33.80 -1.04 -4.82
N GLU A 466 34.82 -1.48 -5.55
CA GLU A 466 36.20 -1.09 -5.25
C GLU A 466 36.66 0.23 -5.91
N GLU A 467 35.95 0.74 -6.92
CA GLU A 467 36.26 2.03 -7.61
C GLU A 467 35.02 2.96 -7.82
N LYS A 468 34.02 2.89 -6.93
CA LYS A 468 32.63 3.29 -7.25
C LYS A 468 32.27 4.76 -7.42
N CYS A 469 31.18 4.92 -8.18
CA CYS A 469 30.37 6.13 -8.38
C CYS A 469 30.41 7.15 -7.25
N SER A 470 30.82 8.37 -7.56
CA SER A 470 30.93 9.48 -6.62
C SER A 470 30.17 10.70 -7.13
N ALA A 471 29.22 11.18 -6.32
CA ALA A 471 28.56 12.46 -6.54
C ALA A 471 29.29 13.57 -5.79
N VAL A 472 29.65 14.64 -6.49
CA VAL A 472 30.37 15.79 -5.92
C VAL A 472 29.38 16.86 -5.51
N TYR A 473 29.50 17.31 -4.26
CA TYR A 473 28.67 18.36 -3.66
C TYR A 473 29.51 19.56 -3.24
N THR A 474 28.91 20.75 -3.21
CA THR A 474 29.55 21.96 -2.68
C THR A 474 28.66 22.69 -1.66
N GLY A 475 29.28 23.17 -0.58
CA GLY A 475 28.79 24.30 0.22
C GLY A 475 27.63 24.05 1.21
N VAL A 476 27.95 23.64 2.44
CA VAL A 476 27.04 23.80 3.60
C VAL A 476 27.23 25.20 4.19
N GLY A 477 26.41 26.16 3.77
CA GLY A 477 26.38 27.51 4.34
C GLY A 477 25.63 27.58 5.68
N ARG A 478 26.25 28.16 6.71
CA ARG A 478 25.65 28.33 8.04
C ARG A 478 24.92 29.68 8.13
N ALA A 479 23.59 29.66 8.18
CA ALA A 479 22.81 30.79 8.67
C ALA A 479 22.60 30.62 10.19
N LEU A 480 23.04 31.60 10.97
CA LEU A 480 22.87 31.67 12.42
C LEU A 480 22.22 33.02 12.76
N GLU A 481 20.90 33.07 12.74
CA GLU A 481 20.13 34.24 13.20
C GLU A 481 19.13 33.76 14.25
N GLY A 482 19.25 34.27 15.48
CA GLY A 482 18.47 33.70 16.58
C GLY A 482 18.69 34.25 18.00
N ALA A 483 19.39 35.38 18.20
CA ALA A 483 19.40 36.09 19.50
C ALA A 483 20.03 37.50 19.44
N CYS A 484 19.31 38.51 18.93
CA CYS A 484 19.47 39.91 19.37
C CYS A 484 18.33 40.81 18.87
N ARG A 485 17.33 41.05 19.74
CA ARG A 485 16.38 42.17 19.64
C ARG A 485 16.41 42.90 20.98
N GLN A 486 17.23 43.96 21.08
CA GLN A 486 17.14 45.10 22.02
C GLN A 486 18.49 45.81 22.18
N LYS A 487 18.77 46.76 21.27
CA LYS A 487 19.24 48.12 21.58
C LYS A 487 19.16 48.95 20.29
N GLY A 488 18.80 50.22 20.42
CA GLY A 488 18.83 51.17 19.32
C GLY A 488 20.18 51.83 19.18
N GLU A 489 20.36 52.53 18.06
CA GLU A 489 21.21 53.72 17.88
C GLU A 489 22.62 53.70 18.50
N GLU A 490 23.62 53.39 17.68
CA GLU A 490 24.82 54.23 17.52
C GLU A 490 25.61 53.81 16.25
N LEU A 491 26.13 54.81 15.53
CA LEU A 491 27.09 54.80 14.40
C LEU A 491 27.00 53.66 13.33
N GLY A 492 26.93 53.92 12.03
CA GLY A 492 27.09 55.19 11.30
C GLY A 492 28.44 55.39 10.60
N SER A 493 29.18 54.33 10.23
CA SER A 493 30.26 54.41 9.22
C SER A 493 30.73 53.01 8.77
N ALA A 494 30.58 52.66 7.48
CA ALA A 494 31.34 51.64 6.71
C ALA A 494 30.68 51.25 5.35
N ALA A 495 29.96 52.14 4.68
CA ALA A 495 29.30 51.83 3.40
C ALA A 495 30.25 52.00 2.20
N LEU A 496 31.22 51.09 2.00
CA LEU A 496 32.13 51.12 0.86
C LEU A 496 32.73 49.73 0.54
N GLN A 497 32.97 49.49 -0.76
CA GLN A 497 33.62 48.31 -1.36
C GLN A 497 32.91 46.94 -1.21
N ILE A 498 31.97 46.67 -2.12
CA ILE A 498 31.72 45.31 -2.63
C ILE A 498 31.77 45.34 -4.16
N ASP A 499 32.98 45.21 -4.72
CA ASP A 499 33.18 44.74 -6.10
C ASP A 499 34.42 43.83 -6.17
N GLN A 500 34.19 42.53 -5.97
CA GLN A 500 35.22 41.49 -6.17
C GLN A 500 34.68 40.24 -6.89
N PHE A 501 33.48 40.28 -7.48
CA PHE A 501 32.88 39.12 -8.14
C PHE A 501 33.25 38.95 -9.63
N GLN A 502 33.82 39.98 -10.27
CA GLN A 502 34.33 39.87 -11.65
C GLN A 502 35.69 39.15 -11.74
N VAL A 503 36.53 39.24 -10.71
CA VAL A 503 37.90 38.67 -10.73
C VAL A 503 37.87 37.15 -10.66
N VAL A 504 37.06 36.58 -9.75
CA VAL A 504 36.95 35.13 -9.55
C VAL A 504 36.53 34.40 -10.84
N ARG A 505 35.65 35.02 -11.64
CA ARG A 505 35.16 34.44 -12.91
C ARG A 505 36.25 34.29 -13.98
N LYS A 506 37.30 35.13 -13.95
CA LYS A 506 38.44 35.01 -14.88
C LYS A 506 39.50 33.99 -14.42
N VAL A 507 39.68 33.80 -13.11
CA VAL A 507 40.65 32.83 -12.56
C VAL A 507 40.20 31.38 -12.80
N ILE A 508 38.89 31.10 -12.67
CA ILE A 508 38.36 29.72 -12.78
C ILE A 508 38.42 29.18 -14.22
N VAL A 509 38.32 30.03 -15.24
CA VAL A 509 38.40 29.59 -16.66
C VAL A 509 39.83 29.17 -17.04
N GLY A 510 40.86 29.69 -16.37
CA GLY A 510 42.26 29.48 -16.73
C GLY A 510 42.88 28.14 -16.31
N LYS A 511 42.24 27.34 -15.46
CA LYS A 511 42.85 26.13 -14.85
C LYS A 511 42.20 24.79 -15.21
N LYS A 512 41.59 24.68 -16.41
CA LYS A 512 41.09 23.38 -16.89
C LYS A 512 42.24 22.41 -17.27
N ALA A 513 43.35 22.93 -17.82
CA ALA A 513 44.50 22.12 -18.23
C ALA A 513 45.36 21.58 -17.06
N ASP A 514 45.50 22.35 -15.97
CA ASP A 514 46.27 21.95 -14.79
C ASP A 514 45.71 20.69 -14.10
N PHE A 515 44.39 20.47 -14.21
CA PHE A 515 43.70 19.39 -13.48
C PHE A 515 43.89 18.02 -14.15
N ASP A 516 43.83 17.98 -15.49
CA ASP A 516 44.10 16.76 -16.25
C ASP A 516 45.57 16.31 -16.09
N GLY A 517 46.50 17.26 -15.96
CA GLY A 517 47.91 17.00 -15.63
C GLY A 517 48.19 16.59 -14.18
N PHE A 518 47.26 16.86 -13.25
CA PHE A 518 47.37 16.41 -11.86
C PHE A 518 47.00 14.92 -11.73
N LEU A 519 46.00 14.46 -12.49
CA LEU A 519 45.54 13.07 -12.46
C LEU A 519 46.53 12.07 -13.08
N SER A 520 47.43 12.51 -13.96
CA SER A 520 48.43 11.64 -14.61
C SER A 520 49.66 11.31 -13.74
N ASN A 521 49.83 11.94 -12.58
CA ASN A 521 51.03 11.85 -11.74
C ASN A 521 50.92 10.96 -10.49
N LEU A 522 49.78 10.28 -10.25
CA LEU A 522 49.61 9.34 -9.15
C LEU A 522 49.92 7.89 -9.59
N GLY A 523 51.21 7.61 -9.82
CA GLY A 523 51.68 6.29 -10.22
C GLY A 523 51.84 5.30 -9.05
N PHE A 524 51.27 4.10 -9.20
CA PHE A 524 51.65 2.92 -8.41
C PHE A 524 52.72 2.08 -9.14
N ALA A 525 53.41 1.20 -8.40
CA ALA A 525 54.78 0.79 -8.72
C ALA A 525 54.98 -0.24 -9.84
N ARG A 526 56.16 -0.19 -10.47
CA ARG A 526 56.68 -1.13 -11.48
C ARG A 526 57.50 -2.26 -10.85
N LEU A 527 57.15 -3.52 -11.16
CA LEU A 527 57.99 -4.73 -11.15
C LEU A 527 57.33 -5.72 -12.14
N GLY A 528 57.98 -6.41 -13.08
CA GLY A 528 59.37 -6.37 -13.58
C GLY A 528 59.43 -6.96 -15.02
N ALA A 529 60.61 -7.24 -15.56
CA ALA A 529 60.83 -7.78 -16.93
C ALA A 529 62.21 -8.50 -17.02
N PRO A 530 62.65 -9.14 -18.13
CA PRO A 530 61.97 -9.42 -19.41
C PRO A 530 62.08 -10.89 -19.93
N ALA A 531 61.49 -11.17 -21.10
CA ALA A 531 61.86 -12.26 -22.04
C ALA A 531 61.56 -11.81 -23.49
N ALA A 532 62.12 -12.46 -24.53
CA ALA A 532 62.24 -11.87 -25.88
C ALA A 532 62.03 -12.83 -27.08
N SER A 533 61.94 -12.24 -28.30
CA SER A 533 61.85 -12.87 -29.66
C SER A 533 60.54 -13.62 -29.97
N TYR A 534 60.05 -13.76 -31.21
CA TYR A 534 60.51 -13.47 -32.60
C TYR A 534 59.49 -12.54 -33.35
N ALA A 535 59.81 -11.84 -34.46
CA ALA A 535 59.71 -12.21 -35.89
C ALA A 535 58.41 -12.96 -36.32
N ASP A 536 57.79 -12.74 -37.50
CA ASP A 536 58.28 -12.11 -38.74
C ASP A 536 57.16 -11.53 -39.66
N ASP A 537 57.55 -10.96 -40.82
CA ASP A 537 56.82 -10.48 -42.03
C ASP A 537 55.31 -10.82 -42.24
N SER A 538 54.47 -9.95 -42.86
CA SER A 538 54.55 -9.65 -44.31
C SER A 538 53.56 -8.55 -44.80
N GLN A 539 53.71 -8.13 -46.07
CA GLN A 539 52.93 -7.12 -46.83
C GLN A 539 51.69 -7.77 -47.53
N ALA A 540 50.76 -7.13 -48.28
CA ALA A 540 50.83 -5.87 -49.03
C ALA A 540 49.45 -5.24 -49.44
N SER A 541 49.56 -3.99 -49.91
CA SER A 541 48.69 -3.11 -50.76
C SER A 541 47.43 -3.62 -51.49
N ALA A 542 46.48 -2.68 -51.69
CA ALA A 542 45.34 -2.73 -52.64
C ALA A 542 45.74 -2.56 -54.13
N PRO A 543 44.79 -2.71 -55.09
CA PRO A 543 44.29 -1.53 -55.80
C PRO A 543 42.79 -1.57 -56.22
N SER A 544 42.36 -0.60 -57.05
CA SER A 544 40.97 -0.27 -57.46
C SER A 544 40.64 -0.55 -58.94
N ALA A 545 39.35 -0.74 -59.30
CA ALA A 545 38.80 -0.41 -60.65
C ALA A 545 37.23 -0.42 -60.71
N ALA A 546 36.68 0.11 -61.81
CA ALA A 546 35.24 0.21 -62.17
C ALA A 546 34.71 -1.06 -62.91
N GLY A 547 33.44 -1.23 -63.35
CA GLY A 547 32.24 -0.36 -63.37
C GLY A 547 31.09 -0.97 -64.23
N GLN A 548 30.20 -0.10 -64.80
CA GLN A 548 29.14 -0.38 -65.81
C GLN A 548 27.81 -1.00 -65.28
N GLU A 549 26.69 -0.24 -65.20
CA GLU A 549 25.55 -0.08 -66.17
C GLU A 549 24.69 -1.36 -66.41
N VAL A 550 23.34 -1.32 -66.55
CA VAL A 550 22.53 -0.60 -67.57
C VAL A 550 21.09 -0.26 -67.09
N ARG A 551 20.66 1.00 -67.30
CA ARG A 551 19.39 1.63 -67.80
C ARG A 551 17.99 0.97 -67.57
N THR A 552 16.82 1.62 -67.70
CA THR A 552 16.26 2.75 -68.53
C THR A 552 14.86 3.14 -67.94
N SER A 553 14.18 4.30 -68.14
CA SER A 553 14.52 5.66 -68.63
C SER A 553 13.30 6.63 -68.70
N VAL A 554 13.39 7.85 -68.10
CA VAL A 554 12.71 9.13 -68.54
C VAL A 554 11.16 9.16 -68.28
N ILE A 555 10.38 10.26 -68.14
CA ILE A 555 10.37 11.71 -68.52
C ILE A 555 9.79 12.55 -67.34
N GLY A 556 9.97 13.87 -67.11
CA GLY A 556 10.80 14.94 -67.70
C GLY A 556 10.07 16.31 -67.84
N GLU A 557 10.81 17.44 -67.83
CA GLU A 557 10.41 18.85 -68.21
C GLU A 557 9.47 19.65 -67.24
N ARG A 558 9.54 21.01 -67.06
CA ARG A 558 10.44 22.10 -67.54
C ARG A 558 10.32 23.42 -66.73
N GLU A 559 11.35 24.29 -66.81
CA GLU A 559 11.41 25.79 -66.73
C GLU A 559 10.67 26.60 -65.61
N GLY A 560 11.19 27.72 -65.04
CA GLY A 560 12.53 28.34 -65.07
C GLY A 560 12.54 29.85 -64.66
N VAL A 561 13.63 30.33 -64.01
CA VAL A 561 14.07 31.77 -63.86
C VAL A 561 13.17 32.65 -62.93
N ASP A 562 13.61 33.64 -62.12
CA ASP A 562 14.87 34.42 -62.01
C ASP A 562 15.32 34.73 -60.53
N SER A 563 16.39 35.53 -60.42
CA SER A 563 17.16 36.01 -59.26
C SER A 563 16.46 36.77 -58.13
N GLY A 564 17.13 36.80 -56.96
CA GLY A 564 16.83 37.69 -55.84
C GLY A 564 17.34 37.14 -54.50
N GLY A 565 18.45 37.65 -53.97
CA GLY A 565 19.04 37.18 -52.71
C GLY A 565 19.07 38.26 -51.63
N ASP A 566 18.77 37.89 -50.38
CA ASP A 566 19.14 38.67 -49.20
C ASP A 566 19.22 37.77 -47.94
N ALA A 567 19.90 38.22 -46.89
CA ALA A 567 20.29 37.38 -45.74
C ALA A 567 19.19 37.24 -44.67
N ALA A 568 18.82 35.99 -44.32
CA ALA A 568 17.78 35.70 -43.31
C ALA A 568 18.36 35.25 -41.96
N GLN A 569 18.06 36.00 -40.89
CA GLN A 569 18.30 35.62 -39.49
C GLN A 569 17.19 34.70 -38.95
N PRO A 570 17.45 33.84 -37.94
CA PRO A 570 16.42 33.04 -37.30
C PRO A 570 15.40 33.92 -36.51
N PRO A 571 14.10 33.58 -36.51
CA PRO A 571 13.05 34.52 -36.13
C PRO A 571 12.79 34.63 -34.62
N GLN A 572 13.42 35.60 -33.95
CA GLN A 572 12.95 36.10 -32.65
C GLN A 572 11.64 36.90 -32.79
N LYS A 573 10.47 36.23 -32.88
CA LYS A 573 9.18 36.96 -32.96
C LYS A 573 7.91 36.24 -32.43
N PHE A 574 8.04 35.45 -31.36
CA PHE A 574 6.87 34.83 -30.68
C PHE A 574 6.57 35.33 -29.25
N ALA A 575 7.54 35.91 -28.53
CA ALA A 575 7.34 36.35 -27.13
C ALA A 575 6.55 37.68 -26.96
N GLY A 576 6.35 38.44 -28.04
CA GLY A 576 5.87 39.84 -27.97
C GLY A 576 4.35 40.07 -27.95
N ARG A 577 3.51 39.03 -27.79
CA ARG A 577 2.03 39.15 -27.87
C ARG A 577 1.25 38.57 -26.68
N LEU A 578 1.91 38.02 -25.66
CA LEU A 578 1.25 37.38 -24.52
C LEU A 578 1.03 38.29 -23.30
N LEU A 579 1.59 39.50 -23.30
CA LEU A 579 1.50 40.46 -22.19
C LEU A 579 0.96 41.82 -22.66
N ASN A 580 -0.35 41.87 -22.89
CA ASN A 580 -1.15 43.09 -22.90
C ASN A 580 -2.62 42.72 -22.65
N ILE A 581 -2.97 42.50 -21.37
CA ILE A 581 -4.33 42.18 -20.93
C ILE A 581 -4.96 43.47 -20.38
N PRO A 582 -6.06 43.99 -20.95
CA PRO A 582 -6.77 45.13 -20.38
C PRO A 582 -7.26 44.84 -18.96
N LEU A 583 -7.18 45.82 -18.05
CA LEU A 583 -7.53 45.65 -16.63
C LEU A 583 -8.96 45.12 -16.41
N SER A 584 -9.91 45.54 -17.25
CA SER A 584 -11.29 45.01 -17.26
C SER A 584 -11.36 43.49 -17.41
N ASN A 585 -10.43 42.90 -18.16
CA ASN A 585 -10.40 41.46 -18.42
C ASN A 585 -9.69 40.72 -17.27
N VAL A 586 -8.81 41.39 -16.51
CA VAL A 586 -8.19 40.84 -15.29
C VAL A 586 -9.24 40.74 -14.17
N GLU A 587 -10.09 41.76 -14.01
CA GLU A 587 -11.20 41.75 -13.05
C GLU A 587 -12.26 40.68 -13.41
N ARG A 588 -12.60 40.57 -14.70
CA ARG A 588 -13.53 39.54 -15.21
C ARG A 588 -12.96 38.12 -15.08
N LEU A 589 -11.66 37.91 -15.28
CA LEU A 589 -11.00 36.65 -14.90
C LEU A 589 -11.11 36.40 -13.40
N ARG A 590 -10.87 37.42 -12.56
CA ARG A 590 -10.82 37.29 -11.10
C ARG A 590 -12.17 36.90 -10.48
N SER A 591 -13.31 37.27 -11.07
CA SER A 591 -14.61 36.76 -10.66
C SER A 591 -14.78 35.27 -11.00
N THR A 592 -14.46 34.85 -12.23
CA THR A 592 -14.60 33.45 -12.66
C THR A 592 -13.60 32.51 -11.96
N LEU A 593 -12.42 33.03 -11.62
CA LEU A 593 -11.41 32.33 -10.81
C LEU A 593 -11.76 32.19 -9.32
N SER A 594 -12.90 32.75 -8.87
CA SER A 594 -13.39 32.51 -7.51
C SER A 594 -14.13 31.16 -7.36
N THR A 595 -14.49 30.52 -8.48
CA THR A 595 -15.22 29.23 -8.50
C THR A 595 -14.47 28.08 -9.15
N VAL A 596 -13.43 28.32 -9.97
CA VAL A 596 -12.61 27.30 -10.64
C VAL A 596 -11.13 27.73 -10.66
N SER A 597 -10.19 26.77 -10.58
CA SER A 597 -8.76 27.09 -10.57
C SER A 597 -8.24 27.58 -11.93
N LEU A 598 -7.24 28.49 -11.91
CA LEU A 598 -6.57 28.95 -13.13
C LEU A 598 -5.89 27.80 -13.89
N THR A 599 -5.41 26.78 -13.16
CA THR A 599 -4.82 25.56 -13.68
C THR A 599 -5.82 24.72 -14.49
N GLU A 600 -7.02 24.43 -13.96
CA GLU A 600 -8.04 23.68 -14.70
C GLU A 600 -8.47 24.41 -15.99
N LEU A 601 -8.59 25.74 -15.94
CA LEU A 601 -8.94 26.53 -17.13
C LEU A 601 -7.84 26.49 -18.20
N ILE A 602 -6.57 26.48 -17.79
CA ILE A 602 -5.40 26.38 -18.67
C ILE A 602 -5.23 24.97 -19.24
N GLU A 603 -5.67 23.91 -18.55
CA GLU A 603 -5.64 22.54 -19.08
C GLU A 603 -6.79 22.23 -20.05
N LEU A 604 -7.97 22.83 -19.85
CA LEU A 604 -9.16 22.57 -20.66
C LEU A 604 -9.16 23.33 -22.00
N VAL A 605 -8.75 24.61 -22.03
CA VAL A 605 -8.81 25.43 -23.25
C VAL A 605 -7.95 24.88 -24.42
N PRO A 606 -6.71 24.39 -24.22
CA PRO A 606 -5.90 23.81 -25.30
C PRO A 606 -6.55 22.61 -26.00
N GLN A 607 -7.42 21.86 -25.32
CA GLN A 607 -8.10 20.69 -25.88
C GLN A 607 -9.15 21.07 -26.94
N LEU A 608 -9.70 22.29 -26.86
CA LEU A 608 -10.63 22.87 -27.83
C LEU A 608 -9.94 23.69 -28.94
N VAL A 609 -8.65 24.02 -28.75
CA VAL A 609 -7.85 24.88 -29.66
C VAL A 609 -6.80 24.07 -30.45
N GLY A 610 -6.59 22.80 -30.11
CA GLY A 610 -5.47 21.99 -30.59
C GLY A 610 -5.64 21.31 -31.96
N ARG A 611 -4.84 21.78 -32.94
CA ARG A 611 -4.49 21.14 -34.25
C ARG A 611 -5.45 21.37 -35.42
N LEU A 612 -5.21 22.47 -36.16
CA LEU A 612 -5.67 22.65 -37.54
C LEU A 612 -4.91 21.73 -38.52
N SER A 613 -5.65 21.01 -39.37
CA SER A 613 -5.13 20.49 -40.64
C SER A 613 -5.31 21.53 -41.75
N THR A 614 -4.46 21.48 -42.78
CA THR A 614 -4.49 22.42 -43.91
C THR A 614 -5.58 22.05 -44.92
N SER A 615 -6.82 22.47 -44.67
CA SER A 615 -7.84 22.61 -45.72
C SER A 615 -8.62 23.91 -45.55
N VAL A 616 -8.49 24.80 -46.54
CA VAL A 616 -9.26 26.04 -46.62
C VAL A 616 -10.53 25.74 -47.41
N ASP A 617 -11.56 25.23 -46.73
CA ASP A 617 -12.99 25.55 -46.93
C ASP A 617 -13.92 24.60 -46.16
N SER A 618 -14.41 25.04 -45.00
CA SER A 618 -15.73 24.69 -44.45
C SER A 618 -16.02 25.51 -43.17
N HIS A 619 -17.18 26.14 -43.12
CA HIS A 619 -17.82 26.77 -41.94
C HIS A 619 -17.10 27.95 -41.22
N PRO A 620 -17.83 29.00 -40.79
CA PRO A 620 -17.23 30.21 -40.21
C PRO A 620 -16.69 30.02 -38.79
N ASP A 621 -17.29 29.12 -38.01
CA ASP A 621 -17.00 28.94 -36.58
C ASP A 621 -15.64 28.26 -36.33
N LYS A 622 -15.13 27.48 -37.31
CA LYS A 622 -13.83 26.80 -37.24
C LYS A 622 -12.62 27.76 -37.30
N LYS A 623 -12.82 29.07 -37.55
CA LYS A 623 -11.76 30.02 -37.92
C LYS A 623 -11.32 31.03 -36.82
N LYS A 624 -11.84 30.95 -35.59
CA LYS A 624 -11.75 32.08 -34.62
C LYS A 624 -11.19 31.82 -33.22
N LEU A 625 -10.69 30.62 -32.89
CA LEU A 625 -10.20 30.31 -31.54
C LEU A 625 -8.68 30.08 -31.53
N PHE A 626 -7.92 31.14 -31.21
CA PHE A 626 -6.45 31.08 -31.06
C PHE A 626 -5.95 31.51 -29.67
N SER A 627 -6.85 31.97 -28.79
CA SER A 627 -6.53 32.35 -27.41
C SER A 627 -7.73 32.22 -26.48
N VAL A 628 -7.48 32.19 -25.16
CA VAL A 628 -8.52 32.27 -24.12
C VAL A 628 -9.38 33.52 -24.27
N GLN A 629 -8.80 34.64 -24.74
CA GLN A 629 -9.53 35.89 -24.97
C GLN A 629 -10.50 35.79 -26.14
N ASP A 630 -10.14 35.04 -27.18
CA ASP A 630 -11.02 34.80 -28.33
C ASP A 630 -12.13 33.80 -28.00
N PHE A 631 -11.88 32.84 -27.09
CA PHE A 631 -12.94 31.98 -26.55
C PHE A 631 -14.00 32.79 -25.79
N PHE A 632 -13.61 33.65 -24.84
CA PHE A 632 -14.58 34.50 -24.13
C PHE A 632 -15.29 35.48 -25.07
N ARG A 633 -14.59 36.02 -26.10
CA ARG A 633 -15.21 36.85 -27.14
C ARG A 633 -16.24 36.08 -27.98
N TYR A 634 -15.96 34.83 -28.36
CA TYR A 634 -16.91 33.95 -29.05
C TYR A 634 -18.11 33.62 -28.16
N ALA A 635 -17.87 33.23 -26.91
CA ALA A 635 -18.90 32.95 -25.90
C ALA A 635 -19.84 34.15 -25.65
N GLU A 636 -19.30 35.38 -25.65
CA GLU A 636 -20.09 36.61 -25.53
C GLU A 636 -20.91 36.92 -26.80
N ILE A 637 -20.33 36.73 -28.00
CA ILE A 637 -21.04 36.95 -29.28
C ILE A 637 -22.18 35.94 -29.47
N GLU A 638 -21.94 34.65 -29.26
CA GLU A 638 -22.98 33.62 -29.31
C GLU A 638 -23.96 33.75 -28.14
N GLY A 639 -23.51 34.28 -27.00
CA GLY A 639 -24.38 34.61 -25.87
C GLY A 639 -25.37 35.70 -26.22
N LYS A 640 -24.92 36.73 -26.94
CA LYS A 640 -25.75 37.85 -27.39
C LYS A 640 -26.74 37.41 -28.46
N ARG A 641 -26.31 36.59 -29.43
CA ARG A 641 -27.20 35.93 -30.41
C ARG A 641 -28.28 35.10 -29.74
N PHE A 642 -27.94 34.35 -28.70
CA PHE A 642 -28.93 33.57 -27.96
C PHE A 642 -29.87 34.43 -27.12
N PHE A 643 -29.38 35.52 -26.50
CA PHE A 643 -30.24 36.52 -25.86
C PHE A 643 -31.23 37.15 -26.87
N GLU A 644 -30.76 37.49 -28.07
CA GLU A 644 -31.56 38.01 -29.19
C GLU A 644 -32.54 36.97 -29.78
N GLU A 645 -32.37 35.67 -29.49
CA GLU A 645 -33.37 34.62 -29.81
C GLU A 645 -34.38 34.37 -28.67
N LEU A 646 -34.09 34.86 -27.47
CA LEU A 646 -34.99 34.88 -26.32
C LEU A 646 -35.79 36.19 -26.23
N ASP A 647 -35.25 37.28 -26.79
CA ASP A 647 -35.85 38.61 -26.91
C ASP A 647 -36.67 38.67 -28.20
N ARG A 648 -37.97 38.37 -28.09
CA ARG A 648 -38.85 38.09 -29.24
C ARG A 648 -39.42 39.35 -29.89
N ASP A 649 -39.61 40.41 -29.12
CA ASP A 649 -40.06 41.73 -29.55
C ASP A 649 -38.90 42.73 -29.76
N GLY A 650 -37.70 42.42 -29.28
CA GLY A 650 -36.46 43.11 -29.63
C GLY A 650 -36.22 44.41 -28.86
N ASP A 651 -36.80 44.55 -27.66
CA ASP A 651 -36.68 45.75 -26.82
C ASP A 651 -35.43 45.74 -25.92
N GLY A 652 -34.70 44.62 -25.88
CA GLY A 652 -33.54 44.40 -25.02
C GLY A 652 -33.86 43.80 -23.65
N GLN A 653 -35.10 43.32 -23.41
CA GLN A 653 -35.62 42.89 -22.12
C GLN A 653 -36.39 41.55 -22.18
N VAL A 654 -35.67 40.43 -22.17
CA VAL A 654 -36.26 39.08 -22.10
C VAL A 654 -37.25 38.96 -20.94
N THR A 655 -38.53 38.77 -21.24
CA THR A 655 -39.61 38.69 -20.23
C THR A 655 -39.86 37.25 -19.77
N LEU A 656 -40.75 37.08 -18.78
CA LEU A 656 -41.19 35.76 -18.37
C LEU A 656 -41.95 35.01 -19.49
N GLU A 657 -42.69 35.72 -20.33
CA GLU A 657 -43.51 35.08 -21.37
C GLU A 657 -42.64 34.53 -22.49
N ASP A 658 -41.60 35.25 -22.88
CA ASP A 658 -40.65 34.83 -23.91
C ASP A 658 -39.78 33.67 -23.42
N LEU A 659 -39.40 33.65 -22.13
CA LEU A 659 -38.83 32.45 -21.51
C LEU A 659 -39.83 31.27 -21.48
N GLU A 660 -41.10 31.47 -21.09
CA GLU A 660 -42.12 30.39 -21.13
C GLU A 660 -42.49 29.96 -22.57
N VAL A 661 -42.13 30.72 -23.60
CA VAL A 661 -42.19 30.36 -25.02
C VAL A 661 -40.93 29.62 -25.47
N ALA A 662 -39.73 30.11 -25.10
CA ALA A 662 -38.46 29.50 -25.44
C ALA A 662 -38.28 28.11 -24.79
N MET A 663 -38.69 27.95 -23.53
CA MET A 663 -38.75 26.64 -22.86
C MET A 663 -39.69 25.70 -23.63
N ARG A 664 -40.86 26.19 -24.05
CA ARG A 664 -41.87 25.40 -24.78
C ARG A 664 -41.39 24.98 -26.18
N LYS A 665 -40.74 25.87 -26.92
CA LYS A 665 -40.04 25.61 -28.19
C LYS A 665 -38.99 24.49 -28.02
N ARG A 666 -38.35 24.42 -26.84
CA ARG A 666 -37.30 23.45 -26.48
C ARG A 666 -37.81 22.28 -25.61
N ARG A 667 -39.13 22.07 -25.49
CA ARG A 667 -39.77 21.01 -24.66
C ARG A 667 -39.40 21.03 -23.16
N LEU A 668 -38.84 22.12 -22.64
CA LEU A 668 -38.45 22.25 -21.23
C LEU A 668 -39.64 22.66 -20.32
N PRO A 669 -39.66 22.20 -19.06
CA PRO A 669 -40.68 22.60 -18.07
C PRO A 669 -40.75 24.12 -17.85
N ARG A 670 -41.96 24.70 -18.00
CA ARG A 670 -42.18 26.15 -17.83
C ARG A 670 -41.75 26.72 -16.47
N ARG A 671 -41.67 25.90 -15.42
CA ARG A 671 -41.12 26.29 -14.10
C ARG A 671 -39.70 26.88 -14.22
N TYR A 672 -38.86 26.33 -15.10
CA TYR A 672 -37.48 26.78 -15.28
C TYR A 672 -37.39 28.21 -15.84
N ALA A 673 -38.39 28.68 -16.59
CA ALA A 673 -38.48 30.09 -17.00
C ALA A 673 -38.59 31.01 -15.77
N ARG A 674 -39.41 30.64 -14.78
CA ARG A 674 -39.58 31.41 -13.54
C ARG A 674 -38.36 31.34 -12.64
N ASP A 675 -37.69 30.19 -12.56
CA ASP A 675 -36.49 30.04 -11.75
C ASP A 675 -35.28 30.78 -12.34
N LEU A 676 -35.08 30.71 -13.66
CA LEU A 676 -34.07 31.49 -14.38
C LEU A 676 -34.34 33.00 -14.24
N LEU A 677 -35.59 33.41 -14.43
CA LEU A 677 -35.99 34.81 -14.22
C LEU A 677 -35.72 35.25 -12.77
N ARG A 678 -36.15 34.46 -11.78
CA ARG A 678 -36.00 34.76 -10.34
C ARG A 678 -34.54 34.89 -9.89
N ARG A 679 -33.62 34.09 -10.44
CA ARG A 679 -32.19 34.13 -10.07
C ARG A 679 -31.41 35.26 -10.75
N THR A 680 -31.87 35.73 -11.90
CA THR A 680 -31.13 36.68 -12.76
C THR A 680 -31.59 38.14 -12.58
N ARG A 681 -32.71 38.38 -11.87
CA ARG A 681 -33.25 39.71 -11.57
C ARG A 681 -32.48 40.42 -10.45
N ASN A 682 -31.89 41.58 -10.74
CA ASN A 682 -31.26 42.45 -9.73
C ASN A 682 -32.22 42.94 -8.62
N ASN A 683 -33.54 42.90 -8.84
CA ASN A 683 -34.54 43.30 -7.86
C ASN A 683 -35.76 42.37 -7.92
N ARG A 684 -36.34 42.03 -6.76
CA ARG A 684 -37.50 41.15 -6.60
C ARG A 684 -38.71 41.59 -7.42
N PHE A 685 -38.80 42.85 -7.86
CA PHE A 685 -39.91 43.40 -8.65
C PHE A 685 -39.67 43.49 -10.18
N SER A 686 -38.44 43.32 -10.69
CA SER A 686 -38.07 43.52 -12.11
C SER A 686 -38.69 42.48 -13.05
N LYS A 687 -39.74 42.80 -13.83
CA LYS A 687 -40.45 41.76 -14.61
C LYS A 687 -39.63 41.09 -15.74
N SER A 688 -38.55 41.70 -16.20
CA SER A 688 -37.66 41.24 -17.29
C SER A 688 -36.20 41.05 -16.84
N ILE A 689 -35.37 40.52 -17.74
CA ILE A 689 -33.90 40.47 -17.69
C ILE A 689 -33.32 41.27 -18.86
N GLY A 690 -32.38 42.19 -18.59
CA GLY A 690 -31.58 42.86 -19.63
C GLY A 690 -30.23 42.17 -19.89
N TRP A 691 -29.65 42.37 -21.08
CA TRP A 691 -28.40 41.71 -21.54
C TRP A 691 -27.29 41.59 -20.47
N LYS A 692 -26.98 42.67 -19.73
CA LYS A 692 -25.92 42.66 -18.68
C LYS A 692 -26.15 41.62 -17.57
N GLN A 693 -27.41 41.36 -17.21
CA GLN A 693 -27.77 40.39 -16.18
C GLN A 693 -27.68 38.96 -16.74
N PHE A 694 -28.14 38.75 -17.98
CA PHE A 694 -28.01 37.47 -18.68
C PHE A 694 -26.55 37.09 -18.92
N LEU A 695 -25.69 38.05 -19.29
CA LEU A 695 -24.25 37.89 -19.44
C LEU A 695 -23.60 37.42 -18.13
N SER A 696 -23.98 37.98 -16.98
CA SER A 696 -23.49 37.54 -15.66
C SER A 696 -23.95 36.12 -15.30
N LEU A 697 -25.17 35.72 -15.66
CA LEU A 697 -25.65 34.34 -15.48
C LEU A 697 -24.86 33.35 -16.36
N MET A 698 -24.57 33.75 -17.61
CA MET A 698 -23.80 32.98 -18.57
C MET A 698 -22.37 32.74 -18.04
N GLU A 699 -21.67 33.82 -17.67
CA GLU A 699 -20.32 33.75 -17.08
C GLU A 699 -20.24 32.85 -15.84
N GLN A 700 -21.26 32.90 -14.96
CA GLN A 700 -21.33 32.05 -13.77
C GLN A 700 -21.45 30.55 -14.11
N LYS A 701 -22.09 30.20 -15.23
CA LYS A 701 -22.35 28.80 -15.64
C LYS A 701 -21.34 28.26 -16.66
N GLU A 702 -20.62 29.13 -17.36
CA GLU A 702 -19.82 28.80 -18.55
C GLU A 702 -18.84 27.64 -18.29
N ALA A 703 -18.11 27.67 -17.18
CA ALA A 703 -17.12 26.65 -16.82
C ALA A 703 -17.74 25.27 -16.56
N THR A 704 -18.88 25.21 -15.87
CA THR A 704 -19.61 23.95 -15.63
C THR A 704 -20.13 23.37 -16.93
N ILE A 705 -20.68 24.22 -17.81
CA ILE A 705 -21.21 23.79 -19.12
C ILE A 705 -20.08 23.36 -20.06
N LEU A 706 -18.91 24.02 -20.00
CA LEU A 706 -17.72 23.63 -20.76
C LEU A 706 -17.19 22.27 -20.30
N ARG A 707 -17.07 22.05 -18.98
CA ARG A 707 -16.69 20.74 -18.40
C ARG A 707 -17.66 19.65 -18.85
N ALA A 708 -18.97 19.91 -18.72
CA ALA A 708 -20.04 19.01 -19.15
C ALA A 708 -20.02 18.70 -20.65
N TYR A 709 -19.59 19.63 -21.52
CA TYR A 709 -19.41 19.36 -22.95
C TYR A 709 -18.17 18.50 -23.22
N THR A 710 -17.05 18.77 -22.54
CA THR A 710 -15.82 17.97 -22.71
C THR A 710 -15.98 16.50 -22.26
N THR A 711 -16.80 16.23 -21.25
CA THR A 711 -17.10 14.86 -20.78
C THR A 711 -18.00 14.04 -21.72
N LEU A 712 -18.52 14.63 -22.80
CA LEU A 712 -19.33 13.91 -23.80
C LEU A 712 -18.51 13.18 -24.89
N CYS A 713 -17.18 13.12 -24.73
CA CYS A 713 -16.21 12.56 -25.69
C CYS A 713 -16.13 13.32 -27.02
N LEU A 714 -15.36 14.42 -27.04
CA LEU A 714 -15.15 15.25 -28.22
C LEU A 714 -14.28 14.56 -29.29
N SER A 715 -14.59 14.86 -30.55
CA SER A 715 -13.76 14.50 -31.71
C SER A 715 -12.55 15.43 -31.84
N LYS A 716 -11.61 15.09 -32.75
CA LYS A 716 -10.49 15.96 -33.15
C LYS A 716 -10.93 17.30 -33.80
N SER A 717 -12.22 17.52 -34.03
CA SER A 717 -12.78 18.78 -34.57
C SER A 717 -13.59 19.60 -33.56
N GLY A 718 -13.63 19.20 -32.28
CA GLY A 718 -14.37 19.93 -31.23
C GLY A 718 -15.90 19.84 -31.35
N THR A 719 -16.40 18.94 -32.19
CA THR A 719 -17.83 18.70 -32.46
C THR A 719 -18.24 17.29 -32.01
N LEU A 720 -19.49 17.13 -31.57
CA LEU A 720 -20.06 15.82 -31.21
C LEU A 720 -20.81 15.21 -32.40
N HIS A 721 -20.42 14.01 -32.80
CA HIS A 721 -21.04 13.25 -33.90
C HIS A 721 -21.84 12.04 -33.38
N LYS A 722 -22.78 11.54 -34.20
CA LYS A 722 -23.72 10.44 -33.84
C LYS A 722 -23.05 9.26 -33.12
N ASN A 723 -21.95 8.75 -33.67
CA ASN A 723 -21.26 7.56 -33.13
C ASN A 723 -20.71 7.82 -31.72
N GLN A 724 -20.20 9.03 -31.48
CA GLN A 724 -19.67 9.43 -30.16
C GLN A 724 -20.78 9.59 -29.13
N ILE A 725 -21.96 10.06 -29.55
CA ILE A 725 -23.15 10.10 -28.69
C ILE A 725 -23.57 8.67 -28.32
N VAL A 726 -23.55 7.71 -29.27
CA VAL A 726 -23.79 6.28 -28.97
C VAL A 726 -22.77 5.73 -27.97
N GLU A 727 -21.47 5.97 -28.16
CA GLU A 727 -20.42 5.55 -27.21
C GLU A 727 -20.57 6.20 -25.83
N SER A 728 -20.90 7.50 -25.79
CA SER A 728 -21.10 8.30 -24.58
C SER A 728 -22.31 7.82 -23.77
N LEU A 729 -23.43 7.50 -24.45
CA LEU A 729 -24.61 6.85 -23.84
C LEU A 729 -24.28 5.45 -23.32
N LYS A 730 -23.54 4.64 -24.09
CA LYS A 730 -23.09 3.30 -23.69
C LYS A 730 -22.22 3.36 -22.43
N GLY A 731 -21.33 4.35 -22.34
CA GLY A 731 -20.54 4.69 -21.15
C GLY A 731 -21.31 5.38 -20.02
N ALA A 732 -22.62 5.59 -20.17
CA ALA A 732 -23.54 6.07 -19.12
C ALA A 732 -24.53 5.00 -18.65
N GLY A 733 -24.53 3.81 -19.26
CA GLY A 733 -25.56 2.79 -19.04
C GLY A 733 -26.94 3.13 -19.64
N LEU A 734 -27.01 4.17 -20.49
CA LEU A 734 -28.25 4.59 -21.16
C LEU A 734 -28.52 3.75 -22.43
N PRO A 735 -29.78 3.68 -22.92
CA PRO A 735 -30.15 3.00 -24.17
C PRO A 735 -29.43 3.56 -25.42
N ALA A 736 -28.24 3.04 -25.69
CA ALA A 736 -27.30 3.49 -26.73
C ALA A 736 -27.67 3.00 -28.15
N ASN A 737 -28.89 3.32 -28.60
CA ASN A 737 -29.36 3.00 -29.95
C ASN A 737 -29.08 4.15 -30.93
N GLU A 738 -28.87 3.83 -32.20
CA GLU A 738 -28.66 4.84 -33.26
C GLU A 738 -29.83 5.83 -33.39
N ASP A 739 -31.07 5.39 -33.17
CA ASP A 739 -32.27 6.24 -33.19
C ASP A 739 -32.30 7.23 -32.03
N ASN A 740 -31.83 6.83 -30.85
CA ASN A 740 -31.76 7.70 -29.67
C ASN A 740 -30.68 8.77 -29.85
N ALA A 741 -29.51 8.40 -30.38
CA ALA A 741 -28.47 9.35 -30.75
C ALA A 741 -28.93 10.31 -31.88
N ALA A 742 -29.71 9.82 -32.85
CA ALA A 742 -30.33 10.65 -33.88
C ALA A 742 -31.41 11.59 -33.31
N ALA A 743 -32.19 11.17 -32.31
CA ALA A 743 -33.13 12.02 -31.60
C ALA A 743 -32.42 13.12 -30.80
N MET A 744 -31.31 12.79 -30.11
CA MET A 744 -30.48 13.76 -29.39
C MET A 744 -29.84 14.81 -30.32
N LEU A 745 -29.34 14.39 -31.49
CA LEU A 745 -28.85 15.31 -32.54
C LEU A 745 -29.96 16.24 -33.06
N ARG A 746 -31.14 15.69 -33.39
CA ARG A 746 -32.29 16.46 -33.88
C ARG A 746 -32.83 17.43 -32.83
N TYR A 747 -32.79 17.06 -31.55
CA TYR A 747 -33.33 17.87 -30.46
C TYR A 747 -32.60 19.21 -30.26
N LEU A 748 -31.28 19.26 -30.51
CA LEU A 748 -30.49 20.49 -30.44
C LEU A 748 -30.32 21.18 -31.80
N ASN A 749 -31.12 20.81 -32.82
CA ASN A 749 -31.03 21.30 -34.19
C ASN A 749 -29.58 21.25 -34.74
N ALA A 750 -28.97 20.06 -34.72
CA ALA A 750 -27.68 19.83 -35.36
C ALA A 750 -27.65 20.38 -36.80
N ASP A 751 -26.54 21.01 -37.18
CA ASP A 751 -26.31 21.59 -38.50
C ASP A 751 -26.43 20.55 -39.63
N SER A 752 -26.45 21.00 -40.88
CA SER A 752 -26.56 20.14 -42.08
C SER A 752 -25.47 19.07 -42.23
N GLU A 753 -24.35 19.16 -41.48
CA GLU A 753 -23.31 18.13 -41.38
C GLU A 753 -23.60 17.04 -40.31
N GLY A 754 -24.72 17.11 -39.58
CA GLY A 754 -25.15 16.08 -38.62
C GLY A 754 -24.32 16.01 -37.33
N SER A 755 -23.82 17.15 -36.85
CA SER A 755 -23.01 17.26 -35.63
C SER A 755 -23.44 18.42 -34.74
N ILE A 756 -23.04 18.40 -33.46
CA ILE A 756 -23.32 19.47 -32.48
C ILE A 756 -22.03 20.18 -32.07
N SER A 757 -22.04 21.50 -32.23
CA SER A 757 -21.02 22.42 -31.70
C SER A 757 -21.30 22.84 -30.25
N TYR A 758 -20.30 23.43 -29.60
CA TYR A 758 -20.41 23.90 -28.22
C TYR A 758 -21.55 24.92 -28.02
N SER A 759 -21.77 25.86 -28.95
CA SER A 759 -22.80 26.90 -28.86
C SER A 759 -24.22 26.35 -28.79
N HIS A 760 -24.52 25.30 -29.58
CA HIS A 760 -25.81 24.60 -29.56
C HIS A 760 -26.06 23.89 -28.22
N PHE A 761 -25.08 23.14 -27.72
CA PHE A 761 -25.18 22.47 -26.42
C PHE A 761 -25.28 23.47 -25.26
N ARG A 762 -24.49 24.55 -25.30
CA ARG A 762 -24.49 25.60 -24.27
C ARG A 762 -25.84 26.31 -24.16
N SER A 763 -26.46 26.65 -25.29
CA SER A 763 -27.78 27.30 -25.31
C SER A 763 -28.90 26.44 -24.69
N PHE A 764 -28.78 25.12 -24.73
CA PHE A 764 -29.66 24.22 -23.97
C PHE A 764 -29.35 24.23 -22.47
N MET A 765 -28.08 24.03 -22.08
CA MET A 765 -27.69 23.93 -20.66
C MET A 765 -27.89 25.25 -19.89
N LEU A 766 -27.72 26.41 -20.53
CA LEU A 766 -27.96 27.72 -19.90
C LEU A 766 -29.40 27.88 -19.36
N LEU A 767 -30.38 27.25 -20.00
CA LEU A 767 -31.79 27.30 -19.61
C LEU A 767 -32.16 26.41 -18.41
N LEU A 768 -31.27 25.50 -17.99
CA LEU A 768 -31.52 24.60 -16.86
C LEU A 768 -31.32 25.31 -15.50
N PRO A 769 -32.02 24.90 -14.42
CA PRO A 769 -31.70 25.32 -13.05
C PRO A 769 -30.28 24.92 -12.65
N SER A 770 -29.65 25.66 -11.75
CA SER A 770 -28.26 25.36 -11.32
C SER A 770 -28.14 23.99 -10.67
N GLU A 771 -29.11 23.54 -9.86
CA GLU A 771 -29.14 22.18 -9.30
C GLU A 771 -29.07 21.08 -10.39
N ARG A 772 -29.56 21.35 -11.61
CA ARG A 772 -29.52 20.41 -12.74
C ARG A 772 -28.24 20.53 -13.58
N LEU A 773 -27.27 21.38 -13.21
CA LEU A 773 -25.96 21.44 -13.87
C LEU A 773 -24.90 20.57 -13.17
N GLU A 774 -25.26 19.96 -12.04
CA GLU A 774 -24.42 19.01 -11.29
C GLU A 774 -24.78 17.54 -11.62
N ASP A 775 -25.98 17.30 -12.19
CA ASP A 775 -26.39 16.01 -12.77
C ASP A 775 -25.59 15.68 -14.05
N ASP A 776 -25.46 14.39 -14.40
CA ASP A 776 -24.76 13.96 -15.61
C ASP A 776 -25.41 14.54 -16.89
N PRO A 777 -24.69 15.29 -17.74
CA PRO A 777 -25.24 15.92 -18.93
C PRO A 777 -25.85 14.92 -19.93
N ARG A 778 -25.38 13.67 -19.93
CA ARG A 778 -25.89 12.59 -20.78
C ARG A 778 -27.31 12.25 -20.41
N ASN A 779 -27.58 12.12 -19.10
CA ASN A 779 -28.92 11.81 -18.58
C ASN A 779 -29.90 12.95 -18.92
N ILE A 780 -29.53 14.20 -18.62
CA ILE A 780 -30.40 15.36 -18.84
C ILE A 780 -30.75 15.56 -20.32
N TRP A 781 -29.75 15.44 -21.20
CA TRP A 781 -29.96 15.60 -22.63
C TRP A 781 -30.74 14.42 -23.24
N PHE A 782 -30.48 13.19 -22.78
CA PHE A 782 -31.25 12.00 -23.18
C PHE A 782 -32.73 12.09 -22.74
N GLU A 783 -33.00 12.46 -21.49
CA GLU A 783 -34.36 12.71 -20.97
C GLU A 783 -35.11 13.76 -21.81
N ALA A 784 -34.46 14.90 -22.08
CA ALA A 784 -35.06 16.01 -22.82
C ALA A 784 -35.31 15.69 -24.31
N ALA A 785 -34.44 14.91 -24.93
CA ALA A 785 -34.52 14.56 -26.35
C ALA A 785 -35.47 13.39 -26.64
N THR A 786 -35.43 12.33 -25.83
CA THR A 786 -36.09 11.05 -26.17
C THR A 786 -37.54 10.93 -25.69
N LEU A 787 -37.95 11.69 -24.65
CA LEU A 787 -39.28 11.61 -24.00
C LEU A 787 -39.68 10.22 -23.48
N VAL A 788 -38.80 9.23 -23.53
CA VAL A 788 -38.96 7.99 -22.77
C VAL A 788 -38.66 8.32 -21.32
N ALA A 789 -39.67 8.21 -20.46
CA ALA A 789 -39.44 8.32 -19.02
C ALA A 789 -38.45 7.23 -18.62
N VAL A 790 -37.27 7.63 -18.13
CA VAL A 790 -36.36 6.73 -17.43
C VAL A 790 -37.19 6.14 -16.28
N PRO A 791 -37.36 4.80 -16.19
CA PRO A 791 -38.13 4.22 -15.10
C PRO A 791 -37.48 4.64 -13.78
N PRO A 792 -38.26 4.93 -12.72
CA PRO A 792 -37.69 5.32 -11.43
C PRO A 792 -36.65 4.27 -10.99
N PRO A 793 -35.51 4.69 -10.42
CA PRO A 793 -34.38 3.81 -10.15
C PRO A 793 -34.87 2.61 -9.37
N VAL A 794 -34.72 1.41 -9.98
CA VAL A 794 -35.54 0.24 -9.66
C VAL A 794 -35.61 0.03 -8.16
N GLU A 795 -36.80 0.27 -7.58
CA GLU A 795 -37.10 -0.18 -6.24
C GLU A 795 -37.12 -1.71 -6.28
N ILE A 796 -35.97 -2.30 -5.99
CA ILE A 796 -35.85 -3.74 -5.71
C ILE A 796 -36.60 -3.96 -4.39
N SER A 797 -37.92 -4.10 -4.52
CA SER A 797 -38.81 -4.52 -3.44
C SER A 797 -38.18 -5.68 -2.69
N ALA A 798 -38.26 -5.66 -1.35
CA ALA A 798 -37.61 -6.67 -0.50
C ALA A 798 -37.99 -8.12 -0.90
N GLY A 799 -39.17 -8.32 -1.51
CA GLY A 799 -39.58 -9.58 -2.10
C GLY A 799 -38.63 -10.10 -3.19
N ASN A 800 -38.04 -9.24 -4.03
CA ASN A 800 -37.11 -9.65 -5.08
C ASN A 800 -35.75 -10.09 -4.52
N VAL A 801 -35.26 -9.45 -3.45
CA VAL A 801 -34.06 -9.90 -2.72
C VAL A 801 -34.34 -11.27 -2.07
N LEU A 802 -35.51 -11.44 -1.45
CA LEU A 802 -35.92 -12.69 -0.82
C LEU A 802 -36.09 -13.84 -1.83
N LYS A 803 -36.70 -13.60 -3.00
CA LYS A 803 -36.81 -14.58 -4.11
C LYS A 803 -35.42 -15.04 -4.57
N SER A 804 -34.50 -14.11 -4.83
CA SER A 804 -33.13 -14.44 -5.25
C SER A 804 -32.36 -15.24 -4.19
N ALA A 805 -32.55 -14.91 -2.91
CA ALA A 805 -32.01 -15.68 -1.79
C ALA A 805 -32.60 -17.11 -1.73
N LEU A 806 -33.91 -17.27 -1.88
CA LEU A 806 -34.56 -18.59 -1.89
C LEU A 806 -34.16 -19.44 -3.11
N ALA A 807 -34.11 -18.85 -4.31
CA ALA A 807 -33.66 -19.54 -5.52
C ALA A 807 -32.20 -20.02 -5.41
N GLY A 808 -31.29 -19.16 -4.94
CA GLY A 808 -29.89 -19.53 -4.69
C GLY A 808 -29.74 -20.59 -3.60
N GLY A 809 -30.51 -20.46 -2.51
CA GLY A 809 -30.58 -21.46 -1.44
C GLY A 809 -31.00 -22.84 -1.97
N LEU A 810 -32.15 -22.92 -2.64
CA LEU A 810 -32.70 -24.17 -3.19
C LEU A 810 -31.79 -24.83 -4.22
N ALA A 811 -31.22 -24.05 -5.16
CA ALA A 811 -30.27 -24.57 -6.14
C ALA A 811 -29.02 -25.17 -5.48
N SER A 812 -28.46 -24.48 -4.48
CA SER A 812 -27.28 -24.95 -3.73
C SER A 812 -27.58 -26.17 -2.84
N ALA A 813 -28.80 -26.28 -2.33
CA ALA A 813 -29.26 -27.42 -1.54
C ALA A 813 -29.38 -28.69 -2.40
N LEU A 814 -30.00 -28.57 -3.58
CA LEU A 814 -30.17 -29.67 -4.53
C LEU A 814 -28.82 -30.19 -5.07
N SER A 815 -27.95 -29.28 -5.51
CA SER A 815 -26.63 -29.63 -6.05
C SER A 815 -25.71 -30.26 -4.98
N THR A 816 -25.76 -29.74 -3.75
CA THR A 816 -25.04 -30.31 -2.60
C THR A 816 -25.56 -31.71 -2.28
N SER A 817 -26.89 -31.92 -2.27
CA SER A 817 -27.49 -33.25 -2.04
C SER A 817 -27.01 -34.29 -3.06
N MET A 818 -27.06 -33.96 -4.35
CA MET A 818 -26.65 -34.86 -5.43
C MET A 818 -25.15 -35.21 -5.42
N LEU A 819 -24.29 -34.25 -5.06
CA LEU A 819 -22.83 -34.43 -5.08
C LEU A 819 -22.25 -34.81 -3.70
N HIS A 820 -23.08 -34.93 -2.67
CA HIS A 820 -22.67 -35.28 -1.30
C HIS A 820 -21.80 -36.55 -1.21
N PRO A 821 -22.06 -37.64 -1.96
CA PRO A 821 -21.20 -38.83 -1.93
C PRO A 821 -19.74 -38.54 -2.31
N ILE A 822 -19.51 -37.67 -3.31
CA ILE A 822 -18.16 -37.30 -3.79
C ILE A 822 -17.46 -36.42 -2.74
N ASP A 823 -18.19 -35.47 -2.14
CA ASP A 823 -17.70 -34.64 -1.04
C ASP A 823 -17.37 -35.46 0.22
N THR A 824 -18.16 -36.50 0.54
CA THR A 824 -17.85 -37.48 1.61
C THR A 824 -16.58 -38.28 1.30
N MET A 825 -16.40 -38.77 0.06
CA MET A 825 -15.16 -39.44 -0.35
C MET A 825 -13.95 -38.52 -0.22
N LYS A 826 -14.05 -37.28 -0.72
CA LYS A 826 -13.02 -36.23 -0.58
C LYS A 826 -12.69 -35.96 0.89
N THR A 827 -13.69 -35.79 1.75
CA THR A 827 -13.50 -35.57 3.19
C THR A 827 -12.76 -36.75 3.84
N ARG A 828 -13.11 -37.99 3.52
CA ARG A 828 -12.42 -39.18 4.07
C ARG A 828 -10.97 -39.33 3.62
N VAL A 829 -10.61 -38.95 2.39
CA VAL A 829 -9.19 -38.90 1.95
C VAL A 829 -8.41 -37.80 2.65
N GLN A 830 -9.02 -36.63 2.90
CA GLN A 830 -8.35 -35.52 3.57
C GLN A 830 -8.16 -35.75 5.08
N ALA A 831 -9.17 -36.34 5.73
CA ALA A 831 -9.19 -36.61 7.17
C ALA A 831 -8.36 -37.84 7.60
N SER A 832 -7.88 -38.66 6.67
CA SER A 832 -7.16 -39.90 6.98
C SER A 832 -5.82 -40.04 6.25
N THR A 833 -5.04 -41.05 6.64
CA THR A 833 -3.78 -41.43 5.98
C THR A 833 -3.99 -42.17 4.66
N LEU A 834 -5.19 -42.70 4.39
CA LEU A 834 -5.49 -43.52 3.22
C LEU A 834 -5.35 -42.76 1.89
N SER A 835 -5.01 -43.49 0.82
CA SER A 835 -5.08 -42.98 -0.55
C SER A 835 -6.49 -43.04 -1.15
N PHE A 836 -6.73 -42.32 -2.24
CA PHE A 836 -8.02 -42.35 -2.94
C PHE A 836 -8.37 -43.73 -3.53
N PRO A 837 -7.43 -44.48 -4.16
CA PRO A 837 -7.66 -45.88 -4.55
C PRO A 837 -8.01 -46.81 -3.37
N GLU A 838 -7.33 -46.68 -2.22
CA GLU A 838 -7.65 -47.48 -1.02
C GLU A 838 -9.06 -47.19 -0.49
N LEU A 839 -9.51 -45.94 -0.54
CA LEU A 839 -10.87 -45.58 -0.13
C LEU A 839 -11.91 -46.15 -1.11
N ILE A 840 -11.62 -46.19 -2.41
CA ILE A 840 -12.48 -46.83 -3.41
C ILE A 840 -12.57 -48.35 -3.15
N ALA A 841 -11.46 -49.01 -2.83
CA ALA A 841 -11.47 -50.43 -2.45
C ALA A 841 -12.30 -50.72 -1.19
N LYS A 842 -12.39 -49.76 -0.25
CA LYS A 842 -13.23 -49.85 0.96
C LYS A 842 -14.67 -49.35 0.77
N LEU A 843 -15.04 -48.81 -0.39
CA LEU A 843 -16.39 -48.27 -0.64
C LEU A 843 -17.54 -49.25 -0.33
N PRO A 844 -17.44 -50.57 -0.64
CA PRO A 844 -18.48 -51.54 -0.30
C PRO A 844 -18.70 -51.70 1.21
N GLN A 845 -17.67 -51.46 2.04
CA GLN A 845 -17.76 -51.53 3.50
C GLN A 845 -18.38 -50.27 4.11
N ILE A 846 -18.36 -49.14 3.39
CA ILE A 846 -18.95 -47.86 3.81
C ILE A 846 -20.45 -47.85 3.54
N GLY A 847 -20.87 -48.42 2.41
CA GLY A 847 -22.27 -48.48 1.97
C GLY A 847 -22.88 -47.12 1.61
N ILE A 848 -24.05 -47.15 0.97
CA ILE A 848 -24.74 -45.94 0.50
C ILE A 848 -25.12 -45.02 1.68
N GLN A 849 -25.59 -45.59 2.79
CA GLN A 849 -25.89 -44.82 4.01
C GLN A 849 -24.65 -44.13 4.59
N GLY A 850 -23.49 -44.78 4.57
CA GLY A 850 -22.22 -44.19 5.02
C GLY A 850 -21.75 -43.02 4.15
N LEU A 851 -22.01 -43.07 2.83
CA LEU A 851 -21.70 -41.98 1.90
C LEU A 851 -22.60 -40.75 2.08
N TYR A 852 -23.85 -40.93 2.52
CA TYR A 852 -24.79 -39.84 2.81
C TYR A 852 -24.73 -39.30 4.25
N ARG A 853 -23.82 -39.78 5.10
CA ARG A 853 -23.58 -39.20 6.45
C ARG A 853 -23.15 -37.73 6.34
N GLY A 854 -23.70 -36.88 7.20
CA GLY A 854 -23.46 -35.43 7.19
C GLY A 854 -24.24 -34.63 6.14
N SER A 855 -25.12 -35.27 5.35
CA SER A 855 -25.94 -34.59 4.32
C SER A 855 -26.87 -33.52 4.88
N ILE A 856 -27.56 -33.78 6.00
CA ILE A 856 -28.47 -32.81 6.65
C ILE A 856 -27.76 -31.49 6.98
N PRO A 857 -26.65 -31.45 7.76
CA PRO A 857 -25.93 -30.19 7.99
C PRO A 857 -25.27 -29.64 6.73
N ALA A 858 -24.82 -30.47 5.77
CA ALA A 858 -24.29 -29.97 4.50
C ALA A 858 -25.34 -29.17 3.71
N ILE A 859 -26.55 -29.71 3.54
CA ILE A 859 -27.66 -29.08 2.83
C ILE A 859 -28.15 -27.83 3.56
N LEU A 860 -28.39 -27.91 4.87
CA LEU A 860 -28.85 -26.77 5.68
C LEU A 860 -27.83 -25.63 5.73
N GLY A 861 -26.55 -25.96 5.90
CA GLY A 861 -25.45 -25.00 5.87
C GLY A 861 -25.26 -24.35 4.50
N GLN A 862 -25.44 -25.10 3.41
CA GLN A 862 -25.30 -24.53 2.07
C GLN A 862 -26.49 -23.63 1.70
N PHE A 863 -27.72 -24.07 1.98
CA PHE A 863 -28.95 -23.31 1.76
C PHE A 863 -28.91 -21.96 2.47
N SER A 864 -28.61 -21.96 3.77
CA SER A 864 -28.51 -20.75 4.58
C SER A 864 -27.37 -19.85 4.12
N SER A 865 -26.18 -20.42 3.87
CA SER A 865 -25.00 -19.67 3.40
C SER A 865 -25.23 -18.98 2.06
N HIS A 866 -25.82 -19.66 1.08
CA HIS A 866 -26.02 -19.12 -0.27
C HIS A 866 -27.20 -18.16 -0.34
N GLY A 867 -28.31 -18.46 0.36
CA GLY A 867 -29.42 -17.52 0.49
C GLY A 867 -28.99 -16.21 1.16
N LEU A 868 -28.24 -16.31 2.27
CA LEU A 868 -27.71 -15.13 2.96
C LEU A 868 -26.67 -14.39 2.12
N ARG A 869 -25.77 -15.09 1.41
CA ARG A 869 -24.78 -14.46 0.52
C ARG A 869 -25.47 -13.66 -0.59
N THR A 870 -26.45 -14.25 -1.30
CA THR A 870 -27.19 -13.55 -2.35
C THR A 870 -27.98 -12.36 -1.79
N GLY A 871 -28.64 -12.51 -0.64
CA GLY A 871 -29.36 -11.42 0.03
C GLY A 871 -28.45 -10.26 0.45
N ILE A 872 -27.31 -10.55 1.08
CA ILE A 872 -26.33 -9.54 1.50
C ILE A 872 -25.64 -8.90 0.28
N PHE A 873 -25.40 -9.65 -0.80
CA PHE A 873 -24.79 -9.11 -2.02
C PHE A 873 -25.65 -8.00 -2.65
N GLU A 874 -26.95 -8.26 -2.86
CA GLU A 874 -27.87 -7.25 -3.40
C GLU A 874 -28.12 -6.10 -2.41
N ALA A 875 -28.26 -6.39 -1.11
CA ALA A 875 -28.39 -5.33 -0.09
C ALA A 875 -27.14 -4.44 0.00
N SER A 876 -25.94 -5.02 -0.10
CA SER A 876 -24.68 -4.28 -0.04
C SER A 876 -24.50 -3.36 -1.25
N LYS A 877 -24.86 -3.80 -2.47
CA LYS A 877 -24.90 -2.92 -3.65
C LYS A 877 -25.81 -1.71 -3.42
N LEU A 878 -27.04 -1.95 -2.96
CA LEU A 878 -28.03 -0.89 -2.72
C LEU A 878 -27.56 0.14 -1.68
N ILE A 879 -26.82 -0.29 -0.66
CA ILE A 879 -26.22 0.60 0.35
C ILE A 879 -25.02 1.34 -0.25
N LEU A 880 -24.09 0.65 -0.91
CA LEU A 880 -22.87 1.24 -1.47
C LEU A 880 -23.15 2.31 -2.52
N VAL A 881 -24.12 2.08 -3.43
CA VAL A 881 -24.53 3.08 -4.43
C VAL A 881 -25.14 4.34 -3.78
N ARG A 882 -25.77 4.22 -2.61
CA ARG A 882 -26.35 5.35 -1.86
C ARG A 882 -25.32 6.09 -0.99
N VAL A 883 -24.32 5.39 -0.44
CA VAL A 883 -23.33 5.95 0.49
C VAL A 883 -22.08 6.47 -0.22
N ALA A 884 -21.69 5.86 -1.35
CA ALA A 884 -20.48 6.19 -2.10
C ALA A 884 -20.74 6.13 -3.62
N PRO A 885 -21.56 7.04 -4.18
CA PRO A 885 -21.95 7.04 -5.61
C PRO A 885 -20.78 7.29 -6.59
N THR A 886 -19.62 7.68 -6.09
CA THR A 886 -18.38 7.89 -6.87
C THR A 886 -17.56 6.62 -7.11
N LEU A 887 -17.93 5.48 -6.50
CA LEU A 887 -17.23 4.21 -6.70
C LEU A 887 -17.59 3.59 -8.07
N PRO A 888 -16.60 3.20 -8.90
CA PRO A 888 -16.84 2.41 -10.10
C PRO A 888 -17.61 1.12 -9.80
N GLU A 889 -18.46 0.67 -10.73
CA GLU A 889 -19.32 -0.51 -10.52
C GLU A 889 -18.52 -1.76 -10.13
N ILE A 890 -17.33 -1.95 -10.72
CA ILE A 890 -16.42 -3.05 -10.39
C ILE A 890 -16.02 -3.02 -8.89
N GLN A 891 -15.80 -1.84 -8.31
CA GLN A 891 -15.47 -1.71 -6.88
C GLN A 891 -16.69 -1.97 -5.99
N VAL A 892 -17.88 -1.49 -6.38
CA VAL A 892 -19.15 -1.77 -5.70
C VAL A 892 -19.46 -3.27 -5.70
N GLN A 893 -19.37 -3.93 -6.86
CA GLN A 893 -19.54 -5.38 -6.99
C GLN A 893 -18.48 -6.14 -6.17
N SER A 894 -17.20 -5.73 -6.21
CA SER A 894 -16.13 -6.40 -5.46
C SER A 894 -16.34 -6.31 -3.95
N LEU A 895 -16.70 -5.14 -3.43
CA LEU A 895 -16.90 -4.92 -2.00
C LEU A 895 -18.18 -5.60 -1.50
N ALA A 896 -19.27 -5.55 -2.27
CA ALA A 896 -20.48 -6.32 -1.98
C ALA A 896 -20.22 -7.84 -1.97
N SER A 897 -19.43 -8.34 -2.94
CA SER A 897 -19.02 -9.75 -3.02
C SER A 897 -18.17 -10.16 -1.82
N PHE A 898 -17.23 -9.31 -1.39
CA PHE A 898 -16.40 -9.55 -0.20
C PHE A 898 -17.22 -9.63 1.09
N CYS A 899 -18.06 -8.62 1.37
CA CYS A 899 -18.89 -8.58 2.58
C CYS A 899 -19.88 -9.76 2.65
N SER A 900 -20.58 -10.06 1.55
CA SER A 900 -21.50 -11.20 1.46
C SER A 900 -20.79 -12.55 1.56
N THR A 901 -19.56 -12.67 1.03
CA THR A 901 -18.76 -13.90 1.13
C THR A 901 -18.32 -14.16 2.57
N ILE A 902 -17.87 -13.15 3.32
CA ILE A 902 -17.50 -13.31 4.74
C ILE A 902 -18.72 -13.70 5.58
N LEU A 903 -19.80 -12.89 5.54
CA LEU A 903 -20.98 -13.10 6.38
C LEU A 903 -21.72 -14.41 6.03
N GLY A 904 -21.86 -14.72 4.74
CA GLY A 904 -22.41 -16.01 4.29
C GLY A 904 -21.53 -17.21 4.67
N THR A 905 -20.21 -17.04 4.77
CA THR A 905 -19.30 -18.12 5.21
C THR A 905 -19.36 -18.33 6.73
N ALA A 906 -19.47 -17.27 7.53
CA ALA A 906 -19.61 -17.37 8.99
C ALA A 906 -20.78 -18.27 9.40
N VAL A 907 -21.95 -18.10 8.76
CA VAL A 907 -23.14 -18.94 8.99
C VAL A 907 -22.95 -20.40 8.53
N ARG A 908 -22.11 -20.64 7.50
CA ARG A 908 -21.83 -22.00 7.01
C ARG A 908 -20.97 -22.83 7.97
N ILE A 909 -20.10 -22.20 8.76
CA ILE A 909 -19.02 -22.89 9.48
C ILE A 909 -19.52 -23.91 10.52
N PRO A 910 -20.49 -23.62 11.42
CA PRO A 910 -21.03 -24.62 12.37
C PRO A 910 -21.58 -25.87 11.67
N CYS A 911 -22.31 -25.67 10.56
CA CYS A 911 -22.81 -26.76 9.74
C CYS A 911 -21.68 -27.54 9.05
N GLU A 912 -20.63 -26.86 8.58
CA GLU A 912 -19.45 -27.49 7.98
C GLU A 912 -18.69 -28.35 9.00
N VAL A 913 -18.49 -27.91 10.25
CA VAL A 913 -17.84 -28.71 11.30
C VAL A 913 -18.62 -30.00 11.57
N LEU A 914 -19.94 -29.90 11.78
CA LEU A 914 -20.81 -31.06 12.03
C LEU A 914 -20.81 -32.04 10.84
N LYS A 915 -20.95 -31.51 9.62
CA LYS A 915 -20.82 -32.27 8.36
C LYS A 915 -19.50 -33.05 8.31
N GLN A 916 -18.37 -32.38 8.52
CA GLN A 916 -17.03 -32.96 8.36
C GLN A 916 -16.80 -34.09 9.37
N ARG A 917 -17.22 -33.90 10.63
CA ARG A 917 -17.12 -34.92 11.69
C ARG A 917 -17.98 -36.16 11.41
N LEU A 918 -19.19 -35.97 10.87
CA LEU A 918 -20.07 -37.07 10.44
C LEU A 918 -19.53 -37.81 9.19
N GLN A 919 -18.99 -37.08 8.22
CA GLN A 919 -18.36 -37.66 7.03
C GLN A 919 -17.12 -38.48 7.39
N ALA A 920 -16.29 -37.99 8.32
CA ALA A 920 -15.13 -38.71 8.85
C ALA A 920 -15.48 -39.93 9.71
N GLY A 921 -16.73 -40.03 10.20
CA GLY A 921 -17.19 -41.15 11.03
C GLY A 921 -16.85 -41.01 12.52
N ILE A 922 -16.69 -39.79 13.02
CA ILE A 922 -16.41 -39.50 14.45
C ILE A 922 -17.68 -39.63 15.30
N PHE A 923 -18.84 -39.43 14.68
CA PHE A 923 -20.17 -39.58 15.28
C PHE A 923 -21.08 -40.30 14.27
N ASP A 924 -22.10 -41.00 14.75
CA ASP A 924 -23.05 -41.72 13.89
C ASP A 924 -24.23 -40.84 13.47
N ASN A 925 -24.64 -39.87 14.30
CA ASN A 925 -25.83 -39.04 14.06
C ASN A 925 -25.64 -37.56 14.41
N VAL A 926 -26.51 -36.70 13.86
CA VAL A 926 -26.39 -35.23 13.98
C VAL A 926 -26.57 -34.73 15.42
N GLY A 927 -27.47 -35.35 16.20
CA GLY A 927 -27.71 -34.94 17.59
C GLY A 927 -26.50 -35.22 18.49
N GLU A 928 -25.94 -36.42 18.37
CA GLU A 928 -24.68 -36.81 18.99
C GLU A 928 -23.52 -35.91 18.57
N ALA A 929 -23.40 -35.57 17.28
CA ALA A 929 -22.37 -34.65 16.80
C ALA A 929 -22.49 -33.23 17.39
N ILE A 930 -23.71 -32.73 17.61
CA ILE A 930 -23.96 -31.44 18.28
C ILE A 930 -23.60 -31.54 19.76
N VAL A 931 -24.15 -32.51 20.48
CA VAL A 931 -23.92 -32.67 21.94
C VAL A 931 -22.45 -32.95 22.23
N GLY A 932 -21.82 -33.87 21.48
CA GLY A 932 -20.42 -34.24 21.64
C GLY A 932 -19.45 -33.11 21.27
N THR A 933 -19.78 -32.26 20.29
CA THR A 933 -18.99 -31.04 20.01
C THR A 933 -19.15 -30.02 21.15
N MET A 934 -20.38 -29.76 21.60
CA MET A 934 -20.64 -28.81 22.68
C MET A 934 -19.98 -29.22 24.00
N GLN A 935 -20.05 -30.50 24.37
CA GLN A 935 -19.51 -31.01 25.64
C GLN A 935 -17.99 -31.12 25.67
N LYS A 936 -17.32 -31.30 24.53
CA LYS A 936 -15.87 -31.59 24.46
C LYS A 936 -15.03 -30.46 23.86
N ASP A 937 -15.60 -29.62 23.00
CA ASP A 937 -14.92 -28.48 22.35
C ASP A 937 -15.60 -27.12 22.66
N GLY A 938 -16.71 -27.12 23.40
CA GLY A 938 -17.49 -25.92 23.74
C GLY A 938 -18.07 -25.20 22.51
N LEU A 939 -18.45 -23.93 22.71
CA LEU A 939 -18.94 -23.07 21.63
C LEU A 939 -17.84 -22.76 20.58
N LYS A 940 -16.57 -22.63 20.99
CA LYS A 940 -15.43 -22.45 20.07
C LYS A 940 -15.31 -23.64 19.10
N GLY A 941 -15.66 -24.85 19.53
CA GLY A 941 -15.63 -26.07 18.70
C GLY A 941 -16.43 -25.99 17.39
N PHE A 942 -17.57 -25.29 17.39
CA PHE A 942 -18.38 -25.09 16.17
C PHE A 942 -17.74 -24.15 15.14
N PHE A 943 -16.69 -23.41 15.53
CA PHE A 943 -15.93 -22.50 14.66
C PHE A 943 -14.48 -22.97 14.39
N ARG A 944 -14.17 -24.21 14.79
CA ARG A 944 -12.89 -24.90 14.56
C ARG A 944 -12.57 -24.95 13.06
N GLY A 945 -11.41 -24.41 12.66
CA GLY A 945 -11.01 -24.31 11.24
C GLY A 945 -11.56 -23.10 10.46
N THR A 946 -12.07 -22.06 11.15
CA THR A 946 -12.51 -20.80 10.51
C THR A 946 -11.42 -20.15 9.67
N GLY A 947 -10.20 -19.97 10.22
CA GLY A 947 -9.07 -19.37 9.50
C GLY A 947 -8.73 -20.12 8.22
N ALA A 948 -8.54 -21.44 8.30
CA ALA A 948 -8.27 -22.30 7.14
C ALA A 948 -9.41 -22.27 6.11
N THR A 949 -10.66 -22.08 6.55
CA THR A 949 -11.80 -21.87 5.65
C THR A 949 -11.67 -20.56 4.89
N LEU A 950 -11.39 -19.44 5.55
CA LEU A 950 -11.22 -18.13 4.89
C LEU A 950 -10.01 -18.10 3.95
N CYS A 951 -8.87 -18.67 4.38
CA CYS A 951 -7.67 -18.87 3.57
C CYS A 951 -7.87 -19.82 2.38
N ARG A 952 -8.93 -20.64 2.38
CA ARG A 952 -9.36 -21.41 1.21
C ARG A 952 -10.28 -20.60 0.29
N GLU A 953 -11.31 -19.95 0.82
CA GLU A 953 -12.33 -19.25 0.03
C GLU A 953 -11.72 -18.08 -0.77
N VAL A 954 -10.93 -17.20 -0.14
CA VAL A 954 -10.44 -15.99 -0.82
C VAL A 954 -9.52 -16.32 -2.01
N PRO A 955 -8.49 -17.19 -1.88
CA PRO A 955 -7.70 -17.62 -3.04
C PRO A 955 -8.50 -18.46 -4.04
N PHE A 956 -9.56 -19.17 -3.63
CA PHE A 956 -10.39 -19.94 -4.56
C PHE A 956 -11.18 -19.01 -5.50
N TYR A 957 -11.75 -17.93 -4.97
CA TYR A 957 -12.40 -16.91 -5.81
C TYR A 957 -11.40 -16.18 -6.71
N VAL A 958 -10.23 -15.76 -6.19
CA VAL A 958 -9.21 -15.06 -7.00
C VAL A 958 -8.67 -15.96 -8.10
N ALA A 959 -8.21 -17.17 -7.78
CA ALA A 959 -7.69 -18.11 -8.77
C ALA A 959 -8.78 -18.54 -9.77
N GLY A 960 -10.02 -18.79 -9.31
CA GLY A 960 -11.14 -19.15 -10.16
C GLY A 960 -11.48 -18.06 -11.18
N MET A 961 -11.51 -16.79 -10.77
CA MET A 961 -11.77 -15.67 -11.67
C MET A 961 -10.64 -15.44 -12.68
N CYS A 962 -9.38 -15.54 -12.26
CA CYS A 962 -8.23 -15.43 -13.17
C CYS A 962 -8.19 -16.59 -14.19
N LEU A 963 -8.36 -17.84 -13.73
CA LEU A 963 -8.40 -19.01 -14.60
C LEU A 963 -9.58 -18.95 -15.57
N TYR A 964 -10.77 -18.57 -15.11
CA TYR A 964 -11.93 -18.38 -15.98
C TYR A 964 -11.72 -17.26 -17.02
N GLY A 965 -11.11 -16.14 -16.62
CA GLY A 965 -10.79 -15.04 -17.52
C GLY A 965 -9.88 -15.47 -18.68
N GLU A 966 -8.76 -16.11 -18.37
CA GLU A 966 -7.82 -16.55 -19.41
C GLU A 966 -8.32 -17.77 -20.19
N ALA A 967 -8.97 -18.74 -19.55
CA ALA A 967 -9.56 -19.88 -20.25
C ALA A 967 -10.70 -19.46 -21.20
N LYS A 968 -11.51 -18.46 -20.82
CA LYS A 968 -12.55 -17.88 -21.68
C LYS A 968 -11.93 -17.15 -22.87
N LYS A 969 -10.94 -16.28 -22.67
CA LYS A 969 -10.20 -15.62 -23.77
C LYS A 969 -9.60 -16.65 -24.73
N ALA A 970 -8.92 -17.68 -24.21
CA ALA A 970 -8.30 -18.72 -25.01
C ALA A 970 -9.33 -19.50 -25.83
N ALA A 971 -10.46 -19.89 -25.23
CA ALA A 971 -11.54 -20.57 -25.93
C ALA A 971 -12.18 -19.69 -27.04
N GLN A 972 -12.43 -18.40 -26.75
CA GLN A 972 -12.94 -17.44 -27.75
C GLN A 972 -11.94 -17.22 -28.90
N HIS A 973 -10.64 -17.15 -28.61
CA HIS A 973 -9.58 -17.01 -29.61
C HIS A 973 -9.40 -18.28 -30.47
N VAL A 974 -9.55 -19.47 -29.90
CA VAL A 974 -9.47 -20.74 -30.65
C VAL A 974 -10.72 -20.96 -31.52
N LEU A 975 -11.90 -20.58 -31.03
CA LEU A 975 -13.17 -20.74 -31.77
C LEU A 975 -13.49 -19.58 -32.71
N SER A 976 -12.78 -18.45 -32.63
CA SER A 976 -13.01 -17.21 -33.38
C SER A 976 -14.45 -16.66 -33.29
N ARG A 977 -15.14 -16.93 -32.17
CA ARG A 977 -16.50 -16.47 -31.87
C ARG A 977 -16.73 -16.33 -30.36
N GLU A 978 -17.87 -15.76 -29.99
CA GLU A 978 -18.34 -15.84 -28.60
C GLU A 978 -18.76 -17.27 -28.22
N LEU A 979 -18.68 -17.56 -26.92
CA LEU A 979 -19.03 -18.87 -26.37
C LEU A 979 -20.54 -18.98 -26.14
N GLU A 980 -21.10 -20.12 -26.51
CA GLU A 980 -22.47 -20.48 -26.16
C GLU A 980 -22.66 -20.54 -24.63
N PRO A 981 -23.90 -20.45 -24.11
CA PRO A 981 -24.15 -20.54 -22.67
C PRO A 981 -23.63 -21.85 -22.06
N TRP A 982 -23.75 -22.98 -22.77
CA TRP A 982 -23.24 -24.27 -22.30
C TRP A 982 -21.71 -24.37 -22.33
N GLU A 983 -21.06 -23.76 -23.32
CA GLU A 983 -19.59 -23.69 -23.41
C GLU A 983 -19.04 -22.79 -22.29
N THR A 984 -19.70 -21.68 -22.02
CA THR A 984 -19.38 -20.79 -20.89
C THR A 984 -19.50 -21.52 -19.54
N ILE A 985 -20.54 -22.35 -19.37
CA ILE A 985 -20.71 -23.21 -18.20
C ILE A 985 -19.58 -24.26 -18.12
N ALA A 986 -19.19 -24.89 -19.23
CA ALA A 986 -18.11 -25.87 -19.26
C ALA A 986 -16.74 -25.27 -18.93
N VAL A 987 -16.40 -24.11 -19.50
CA VAL A 987 -15.17 -23.35 -19.19
C VAL A 987 -15.16 -22.90 -17.73
N GLY A 988 -16.31 -22.45 -17.20
CA GLY A 988 -16.48 -22.11 -15.78
C GLY A 988 -16.27 -23.32 -14.85
N ALA A 989 -16.84 -24.47 -15.20
CA ALA A 989 -16.70 -25.72 -14.45
C ALA A 989 -15.24 -26.19 -14.39
N LEU A 990 -14.54 -26.21 -15.53
CA LEU A 990 -13.12 -26.59 -15.60
C LEU A 990 -12.23 -25.61 -14.81
N SER A 991 -12.48 -24.30 -14.94
CA SER A 991 -11.73 -23.26 -14.22
C SER A 991 -11.94 -23.34 -12.71
N GLY A 992 -13.17 -23.57 -12.25
CA GLY A 992 -13.49 -23.81 -10.84
C GLY A 992 -12.88 -25.12 -10.32
N GLY A 993 -12.85 -26.18 -11.13
CA GLY A 993 -12.16 -27.42 -10.80
C GLY A 993 -10.65 -27.21 -10.62
N LEU A 994 -10.00 -26.48 -11.52
CA LEU A 994 -8.56 -26.15 -11.41
C LEU A 994 -8.27 -25.26 -10.20
N ALA A 995 -9.09 -24.25 -9.92
CA ALA A 995 -8.99 -23.44 -8.70
C ALA A 995 -9.19 -24.29 -7.42
N ALA A 996 -10.01 -25.34 -7.48
CA ALA A 996 -10.17 -26.31 -6.40
C ALA A 996 -8.90 -27.14 -6.19
N VAL A 997 -8.19 -27.54 -7.26
CA VAL A 997 -6.89 -28.22 -7.15
C VAL A 997 -5.86 -27.29 -6.52
N VAL A 998 -5.69 -26.07 -7.04
CA VAL A 998 -4.73 -25.07 -6.54
C VAL A 998 -4.93 -24.77 -5.05
N THR A 999 -6.18 -24.65 -4.59
CA THR A 999 -6.49 -24.36 -3.18
C THR A 999 -6.61 -25.61 -2.30
N THR A 1000 -6.17 -26.79 -2.74
CA THR A 1000 -6.27 -28.03 -1.95
C THR A 1000 -5.55 -27.96 -0.60
N PRO A 1001 -4.33 -27.37 -0.46
CA PRO A 1001 -3.65 -27.26 0.83
C PRO A 1001 -4.51 -26.70 1.96
N PHE A 1002 -5.19 -25.57 1.73
CA PHE A 1002 -6.07 -24.97 2.73
C PHE A 1002 -7.34 -25.79 3.02
N ASP A 1003 -7.82 -26.58 2.05
CA ASP A 1003 -8.97 -27.49 2.25
C ASP A 1003 -8.58 -28.75 3.04
N VAL A 1004 -7.37 -29.30 2.85
CA VAL A 1004 -6.81 -30.38 3.70
C VAL A 1004 -6.61 -29.87 5.14
N MET A 1005 -6.00 -28.70 5.30
CA MET A 1005 -5.82 -28.05 6.61
C MET A 1005 -7.17 -27.88 7.33
N LYS A 1006 -8.15 -27.26 6.66
CA LYS A 1006 -9.52 -27.07 7.15
C LYS A 1006 -10.14 -28.40 7.59
N THR A 1007 -10.15 -29.40 6.72
CA THR A 1007 -10.77 -30.70 7.02
C THR A 1007 -10.11 -31.33 8.24
N ARG A 1008 -8.76 -31.40 8.31
CA ARG A 1008 -8.07 -31.96 9.48
C ARG A 1008 -8.26 -31.17 10.77
N MET A 1009 -8.37 -29.85 10.72
CA MET A 1009 -8.74 -29.06 11.90
C MET A 1009 -10.15 -29.42 12.39
N MET A 1010 -11.12 -29.56 11.47
CA MET A 1010 -12.53 -29.89 11.78
C MET A 1010 -12.72 -31.34 12.25
N THR A 1011 -11.94 -32.29 11.74
CA THR A 1011 -12.01 -33.73 12.06
C THR A 1011 -10.97 -34.18 13.09
N ALA A 1012 -10.15 -33.27 13.64
CA ALA A 1012 -9.25 -33.61 14.74
C ALA A 1012 -10.05 -34.03 16.00
N PRO A 1013 -9.47 -34.88 16.88
CA PRO A 1013 -10.18 -35.40 18.04
C PRO A 1013 -10.70 -34.28 18.96
N PRO A 1014 -11.87 -34.47 19.60
CA PRO A 1014 -12.42 -33.47 20.52
C PRO A 1014 -11.47 -33.21 21.69
N GLY A 1015 -11.32 -31.95 22.09
CA GLY A 1015 -10.42 -31.53 23.16
C GLY A 1015 -8.94 -31.41 22.77
N THR A 1016 -8.50 -31.90 21.59
CA THR A 1016 -7.14 -31.64 21.09
C THR A 1016 -7.00 -30.21 20.57
N PRO A 1017 -5.98 -29.42 20.96
CA PRO A 1017 -5.72 -28.09 20.39
C PRO A 1017 -5.34 -28.16 18.91
N VAL A 1018 -5.67 -27.13 18.12
CA VAL A 1018 -5.43 -27.09 16.67
C VAL A 1018 -5.10 -25.68 16.15
N SER A 1019 -3.81 -25.36 16.10
CA SER A 1019 -3.30 -24.32 15.19
C SER A 1019 -3.26 -24.83 13.74
N MET A 1020 -3.40 -23.91 12.77
CA MET A 1020 -3.11 -24.18 11.36
C MET A 1020 -1.65 -24.63 11.16
N GLN A 1021 -0.70 -24.05 11.90
CA GLN A 1021 0.73 -24.41 11.80
C GLN A 1021 0.95 -25.88 12.19
N LEU A 1022 0.40 -26.31 13.32
CA LEU A 1022 0.52 -27.70 13.82
C LEU A 1022 -0.01 -28.72 12.80
N ILE A 1023 -1.15 -28.43 12.16
CA ILE A 1023 -1.72 -29.30 11.13
C ILE A 1023 -0.86 -29.32 9.86
N VAL A 1024 -0.36 -28.19 9.38
CA VAL A 1024 0.56 -28.14 8.23
C VAL A 1024 1.85 -28.89 8.51
N PHE A 1025 2.48 -28.64 9.67
CA PHE A 1025 3.72 -29.29 10.08
C PHE A 1025 3.54 -30.80 10.23
N SER A 1026 2.41 -31.25 10.81
CA SER A 1026 2.06 -32.68 10.89
C SER A 1026 1.89 -33.32 9.51
N ILE A 1027 1.22 -32.65 8.56
CA ILE A 1027 1.11 -33.15 7.17
C ILE A 1027 2.50 -33.24 6.52
N LEU A 1028 3.30 -32.16 6.59
CA LEU A 1028 4.61 -32.11 5.95
C LEU A 1028 5.60 -33.14 6.53
N ARG A 1029 5.59 -33.34 7.86
CA ARG A 1029 6.49 -34.27 8.56
C ARG A 1029 6.11 -35.74 8.37
N ASN A 1030 4.81 -36.05 8.32
CA ASN A 1030 4.33 -37.45 8.31
C ASN A 1030 3.93 -37.95 6.91
N GLU A 1031 3.59 -37.05 5.98
CA GLU A 1031 3.03 -37.38 4.64
C GLU A 1031 3.69 -36.57 3.50
N GLY A 1032 4.64 -35.69 3.81
CA GLY A 1032 5.36 -34.87 2.84
C GLY A 1032 4.52 -33.77 2.17
N PRO A 1033 5.14 -32.98 1.26
CA PRO A 1033 4.44 -31.89 0.55
C PRO A 1033 3.21 -32.33 -0.24
N LEU A 1034 3.20 -33.56 -0.78
CA LEU A 1034 2.06 -34.11 -1.51
C LEU A 1034 0.85 -34.41 -0.61
N GLY A 1035 1.05 -34.56 0.71
CA GLY A 1035 -0.03 -34.68 1.69
C GLY A 1035 -0.98 -33.47 1.68
N LEU A 1036 -0.47 -32.27 1.37
CA LEU A 1036 -1.28 -31.04 1.23
C LEU A 1036 -2.21 -31.06 0.00
N PHE A 1037 -1.97 -31.95 -0.97
CA PHE A 1037 -2.83 -32.11 -2.15
C PHE A 1037 -3.74 -33.36 -2.07
N LYS A 1038 -3.85 -33.99 -0.89
CA LYS A 1038 -4.79 -35.09 -0.67
C LYS A 1038 -6.23 -34.68 -0.97
N GLY A 1039 -6.93 -35.56 -1.68
CA GLY A 1039 -8.29 -35.31 -2.12
C GLY A 1039 -8.45 -34.35 -3.30
N ALA A 1040 -7.36 -33.84 -3.93
CA ALA A 1040 -7.45 -32.95 -5.09
C ALA A 1040 -8.31 -33.53 -6.24
N ILE A 1041 -8.16 -34.83 -6.54
CA ILE A 1041 -8.93 -35.52 -7.59
C ILE A 1041 -10.44 -35.53 -7.27
N PRO A 1042 -10.94 -36.11 -6.16
CA PRO A 1042 -12.37 -36.04 -5.85
C PRO A 1042 -12.85 -34.61 -5.55
N ARG A 1043 -11.97 -33.67 -5.16
CA ARG A 1043 -12.35 -32.25 -5.04
C ARG A 1043 -12.60 -31.60 -6.42
N PHE A 1044 -11.80 -31.91 -7.43
CA PHE A 1044 -12.06 -31.47 -8.82
C PHE A 1044 -13.42 -31.99 -9.31
N PHE A 1045 -13.66 -33.29 -9.18
CA PHE A 1045 -14.92 -33.93 -9.59
C PHE A 1045 -16.14 -33.55 -8.72
N TRP A 1046 -15.92 -32.99 -7.53
CA TRP A 1046 -16.98 -32.36 -6.73
C TRP A 1046 -17.27 -30.93 -7.22
N ILE A 1047 -16.24 -30.08 -7.32
CA ILE A 1047 -16.43 -28.64 -7.58
C ILE A 1047 -16.83 -28.33 -9.03
N ALA A 1048 -16.28 -29.01 -10.03
CA ALA A 1048 -16.57 -28.70 -11.43
C ALA A 1048 -18.07 -28.93 -11.77
N PRO A 1049 -18.71 -30.08 -11.43
CA PRO A 1049 -20.15 -30.24 -11.60
C PRO A 1049 -20.97 -29.32 -10.69
N LEU A 1050 -20.56 -29.09 -9.44
CA LEU A 1050 -21.27 -28.22 -8.50
C LEU A 1050 -21.41 -26.78 -9.03
N GLY A 1051 -20.36 -26.24 -9.66
CA GLY A 1051 -20.39 -24.91 -10.28
C GLY A 1051 -21.41 -24.82 -11.42
N ALA A 1052 -21.40 -25.80 -12.33
CA ALA A 1052 -22.36 -25.86 -13.44
C ALA A 1052 -23.81 -26.03 -12.94
N MET A 1053 -24.04 -26.93 -11.98
CA MET A 1053 -25.36 -27.22 -11.41
C MET A 1053 -25.93 -26.04 -10.64
N ASN A 1054 -25.10 -25.28 -9.91
CA ASN A 1054 -25.55 -24.08 -9.20
C ASN A 1054 -26.04 -22.99 -10.17
N PHE A 1055 -25.33 -22.76 -11.28
CA PHE A 1055 -25.72 -21.76 -12.27
C PHE A 1055 -27.02 -22.16 -13.00
N ALA A 1056 -27.09 -23.39 -13.51
CA ALA A 1056 -28.28 -23.90 -14.19
C ALA A 1056 -29.50 -23.98 -13.25
N GLY A 1057 -29.30 -24.44 -12.01
CA GLY A 1057 -30.35 -24.54 -11.00
C GLY A 1057 -30.89 -23.19 -10.55
N TYR A 1058 -30.04 -22.16 -10.44
CA TYR A 1058 -30.47 -20.80 -10.11
C TYR A 1058 -31.38 -20.21 -11.21
N GLU A 1059 -30.98 -20.32 -12.48
CA GLU A 1059 -31.79 -19.81 -13.59
C GLU A 1059 -33.12 -20.58 -13.77
N LEU A 1060 -33.13 -21.90 -13.54
CA LEU A 1060 -34.37 -22.69 -13.54
C LEU A 1060 -35.30 -22.31 -12.38
N ALA A 1061 -34.78 -22.21 -11.15
CA ALA A 1061 -35.57 -21.82 -9.98
C ALA A 1061 -36.16 -20.40 -10.11
N LYS A 1062 -35.35 -19.47 -10.64
CA LYS A 1062 -35.76 -18.09 -10.91
C LYS A 1062 -36.86 -18.01 -11.97
N LYS A 1063 -36.76 -18.79 -13.05
CA LYS A 1063 -37.82 -18.88 -14.08
C LYS A 1063 -39.13 -19.41 -13.49
N ALA A 1064 -39.08 -20.52 -12.76
CA ALA A 1064 -40.27 -21.10 -12.11
C ALA A 1064 -40.95 -20.12 -11.13
N MET A 1065 -40.18 -19.34 -10.37
CA MET A 1065 -40.73 -18.31 -9.48
C MET A 1065 -41.43 -17.16 -10.23
N ILE A 1066 -40.92 -16.75 -11.39
CA ILE A 1066 -41.54 -15.71 -12.23
C ILE A 1066 -42.81 -16.25 -12.93
N GLU A 1067 -42.78 -17.51 -13.35
CA GLU A 1067 -43.90 -18.18 -14.03
C GLU A 1067 -45.09 -18.40 -13.06
N ALA A 1068 -44.83 -18.82 -11.83
CA ALA A 1068 -45.84 -18.92 -10.77
C ALA A 1068 -46.45 -17.56 -10.38
N GLU A 1069 -45.69 -16.45 -10.45
CA GLU A 1069 -46.26 -15.10 -10.25
C GLU A 1069 -47.19 -14.70 -11.40
N LYS A 1070 -46.90 -15.13 -12.64
CA LYS A 1070 -47.77 -14.89 -13.79
C LYS A 1070 -49.09 -15.66 -13.66
N GLU A 1071 -49.05 -16.95 -13.33
CA GLU A 1071 -50.26 -17.75 -13.03
C GLU A 1071 -51.07 -17.17 -11.85
N THR A 1072 -50.38 -16.64 -10.84
CA THR A 1072 -51.03 -15.98 -9.69
C THR A 1072 -51.69 -14.66 -10.09
N ALA A 1073 -51.06 -13.87 -10.96
CA ALA A 1073 -51.63 -12.63 -11.49
C ALA A 1073 -52.83 -12.89 -12.42
N ASP A 1074 -52.70 -13.84 -13.35
CA ASP A 1074 -53.75 -14.21 -14.31
C ASP A 1074 -54.99 -14.77 -13.57
N SER A 1075 -54.81 -15.65 -12.57
CA SER A 1075 -55.92 -16.17 -11.76
C SER A 1075 -56.55 -15.15 -10.79
N LEU A 1076 -55.80 -14.12 -10.35
CA LEU A 1076 -56.37 -12.95 -9.67
C LEU A 1076 -57.19 -12.07 -10.64
N GLN A 1077 -56.78 -12.00 -11.90
CA GLN A 1077 -57.49 -11.24 -12.94
C GLN A 1077 -58.76 -11.97 -13.39
N GLU A 1078 -58.74 -13.30 -13.54
CA GLU A 1078 -59.96 -14.10 -13.73
C GLU A 1078 -60.96 -13.92 -12.57
N LYS A 1079 -60.49 -13.96 -11.32
CA LYS A 1079 -61.36 -13.72 -10.14
C LYS A 1079 -61.97 -12.32 -10.15
N LYS A 1080 -61.24 -11.28 -10.56
CA LYS A 1080 -61.82 -9.94 -10.78
C LYS A 1080 -62.89 -9.95 -11.87
N ASN A 1081 -62.65 -10.63 -12.99
CA ASN A 1081 -63.59 -10.70 -14.11
C ASN A 1081 -64.88 -11.48 -13.74
N MET A 1082 -64.77 -12.57 -12.96
CA MET A 1082 -65.94 -13.29 -12.44
C MET A 1082 -66.79 -12.45 -11.48
N VAL A 1083 -66.16 -11.62 -10.63
CA VAL A 1083 -66.88 -10.71 -9.73
C VAL A 1083 -67.52 -9.55 -10.50
N GLY A 1084 -66.83 -9.01 -11.51
CA GLY A 1084 -67.34 -7.94 -12.37
C GLY A 1084 -68.52 -8.32 -13.27
N SER A 1085 -68.78 -9.62 -13.48
CA SER A 1085 -69.88 -10.12 -14.30
C SER A 1085 -71.14 -10.49 -13.50
N ARG A 1086 -71.26 -10.00 -12.26
CA ARG A 1086 -72.40 -10.26 -11.35
C ARG A 1086 -72.88 -9.04 -10.55
N GLY A 1087 -72.51 -7.83 -10.97
CA GLY A 1087 -72.98 -6.54 -10.44
C GLY A 1087 -73.68 -5.72 -11.53
#